data_AF-A0A1H1CUP1-F1
#
_entry.id   AF-A0A1H1CUP1-F1
#
_cell.length_a   1.000
_cell.length_b   1.000
_cell.length_c   1.000
_cell.angle_alpha   90.00
_cell.angle_beta   90.00
_cell.angle_gamma   90.00
#
_symmetry.space_group_name_H-M   'P 1'
#
loop_
_entity.id
_entity.type
_entity.pdbx_description
1 polymer ?
#
loop_
_entity_poly.entity_id
_entity_poly.type
_entity_poly.pdbx_seq_one_letter_code
_entity_poly.pdbx_strand_id
1 'polypeptide(L)'
;MFNKTFLLTVFAALSMNASAINIQTQISIKQPGNEAKVIQLQADGNQLKPADGKALPLHISAQLANDGNDQVYTVTIKADATTYYNFGAQLATGIKSADSEFYLPGFWYHRNLRSPKQAPAFHTSKSWNFREDRLSSPMTSVYDEANGKSVAVIRQLDTPQECMTTHQAGEIILSGETSLGYLGLDCEQQEAKLTFGYPYIETPKRYIRKLTLAAPVFAFAKIEKGETKTIQWRISETEAKDFGEHVTLMWQRCFDNLKPQALKPLFTPEEMKKGLTNYFRQSYVSNYPLKYNSGHTLLTSDCKPFPEAQVGFCGRVLLNAFNAIEYGEQHGEQDLVTMGNEILESYLQHGLTSAGYFYDNVNFTRGFPSDDKVVHSIRQQSEGVYAILLYLKYEKAHGRRHPQWEARIKGILDGFLKLQKADGSFARKYHDNGTDVDGTGGSTPSSTSALVMGYRYFGKKQYLEAARRTVDYLEQNIISKSDYFSSTLDANCEDKEAAIAAVTATYYLAAVTKGKERQRYIDLCEKAAYFALSWYYMWDVPFAQGQMLGDLGLKTRGWSNVSVENNHIDVFVFELPHIVKWLGQQKGNQRFLQMHDVIFNSLSQLMPTPERLCGISVPGFYPEVVQHTTWDYGMNGKGFYNNLFAPGWTIASLWEMYSPTRTDDFLKK
;
A
#
# COMPACT_ATOMS: atom_id res chain seq x y z
N MET A 1 77.01 12.08 -0.68
CA MET A 1 76.56 10.87 0.03
C MET A 1 75.04 10.82 -0.05
N PHE A 2 74.55 9.71 -0.60
CA PHE A 2 73.21 9.15 -0.55
C PHE A 2 72.20 9.78 0.42
N ASN A 3 71.02 10.16 -0.10
CA ASN A 3 69.85 9.32 0.13
C ASN A 3 68.73 9.57 -0.88
N LYS A 4 68.25 8.45 -1.43
CA LYS A 4 67.16 8.31 -2.39
C LYS A 4 65.82 8.50 -1.68
N THR A 5 64.88 9.20 -2.31
CA THR A 5 63.46 8.98 -2.04
C THR A 5 62.77 8.79 -3.39
N PHE A 6 62.42 7.54 -3.66
CA PHE A 6 61.62 7.09 -4.79
C PHE A 6 60.21 7.70 -4.65
N LEU A 7 59.78 8.52 -5.62
CA LEU A 7 58.36 8.74 -5.85
C LEU A 7 57.90 7.70 -6.87
N LEU A 8 57.23 6.66 -6.38
CA LEU A 8 56.53 5.67 -7.20
C LEU A 8 55.08 6.16 -7.31
N THR A 9 54.77 6.86 -8.39
CA THR A 9 53.39 7.22 -8.74
C THR A 9 52.69 5.98 -9.28
N VAL A 10 51.97 5.27 -8.42
CA VAL A 10 51.07 4.18 -8.85
C VAL A 10 49.82 4.83 -9.44
N PHE A 11 49.73 4.90 -10.77
CA PHE A 11 48.47 5.09 -11.47
C PHE A 11 47.67 3.78 -11.33
N ALA A 12 46.79 3.71 -10.33
CA ALA A 12 45.76 2.69 -10.29
C ALA A 12 44.68 3.08 -11.31
N ALA A 13 44.82 2.60 -12.53
CA ALA A 13 43.71 2.55 -13.47
C ALA A 13 42.70 1.54 -12.93
N LEU A 14 41.65 2.01 -12.24
CA LEU A 14 40.45 1.24 -11.98
C LEU A 14 39.75 1.04 -13.32
N SER A 15 40.13 -0.02 -14.04
CA SER A 15 39.30 -0.58 -15.09
C SER A 15 38.06 -1.15 -14.41
N MET A 16 36.96 -0.40 -14.41
CA MET A 16 35.64 -0.98 -14.19
C MET A 16 35.43 -2.00 -15.32
N ASN A 17 35.61 -3.28 -15.00
CA ASN A 17 35.12 -4.34 -15.86
C ASN A 17 33.59 -4.19 -15.86
N ALA A 18 33.06 -3.54 -16.89
CA ALA A 18 31.65 -3.65 -17.22
C ALA A 18 31.41 -5.12 -17.57
N SER A 19 30.99 -5.92 -16.59
CA SER A 19 30.44 -7.25 -16.85
C SER A 19 29.35 -7.07 -17.89
N ALA A 20 29.50 -7.72 -19.05
CA ALA A 20 28.51 -7.62 -20.10
C ALA A 20 27.16 -8.08 -19.53
N ILE A 21 26.17 -7.19 -19.50
CA ILE A 21 24.81 -7.53 -19.09
C ILE A 21 24.32 -8.69 -19.95
N ASN A 22 23.93 -9.77 -19.28
CA ASN A 22 23.47 -10.99 -19.93
C ASN A 22 21.94 -11.04 -19.93
N ILE A 23 21.34 -10.61 -21.04
CA ILE A 23 19.90 -10.66 -21.26
C ILE A 23 19.59 -11.80 -22.23
N GLN A 24 18.85 -12.79 -21.75
CA GLN A 24 18.27 -13.84 -22.57
C GLN A 24 16.92 -13.38 -23.10
N THR A 25 16.68 -13.51 -24.40
CA THR A 25 15.46 -13.01 -25.04
C THR A 25 14.73 -14.10 -25.81
N GLN A 26 13.40 -14.01 -25.84
CA GLN A 26 12.54 -14.88 -26.62
C GLN A 26 11.38 -14.09 -27.23
N ILE A 27 10.84 -14.64 -28.33
CA ILE A 27 9.59 -14.18 -28.94
C ILE A 27 8.65 -15.37 -29.08
N SER A 28 7.40 -15.19 -28.70
CA SER A 28 6.33 -16.16 -28.91
C SER A 28 5.43 -15.64 -30.02
N ILE A 29 5.22 -16.44 -31.06
CA ILE A 29 4.35 -16.11 -32.20
C ILE A 29 3.09 -16.95 -32.12
N LYS A 30 1.93 -16.30 -32.16
CA LYS A 30 0.61 -16.94 -32.07
C LYS A 30 -0.08 -16.92 -33.43
N GLN A 31 -0.49 -18.09 -33.90
CA GLN A 31 -1.45 -18.22 -34.99
C GLN A 31 -2.84 -18.49 -34.38
N PRO A 32 -3.89 -17.74 -34.76
CA PRO A 32 -5.24 -18.01 -34.27
C PRO A 32 -5.62 -19.49 -34.43
N GLY A 33 -6.19 -20.08 -33.37
CA GLY A 33 -6.58 -21.49 -33.34
C GLY A 33 -5.46 -22.52 -33.08
N ASN A 34 -4.19 -22.11 -32.98
CA ASN A 34 -3.05 -23.02 -32.74
C ASN A 34 -2.26 -22.58 -31.50
N GLU A 35 -1.51 -23.48 -30.86
CA GLU A 35 -0.57 -23.13 -29.79
C GLU A 35 0.49 -22.14 -30.26
N ALA A 36 0.96 -21.26 -29.36
CA ALA A 36 2.02 -20.33 -29.68
C ALA A 36 3.37 -21.05 -29.86
N LYS A 37 4.17 -20.57 -30.80
CA LYS A 37 5.55 -21.05 -31.01
C LYS A 37 6.51 -20.12 -30.28
N VAL A 38 7.17 -20.63 -29.24
CA VAL A 38 8.21 -19.91 -28.50
C VAL A 38 9.55 -20.08 -29.22
N ILE A 39 10.23 -18.97 -29.49
CA ILE A 39 11.47 -18.93 -30.28
C ILE A 39 12.51 -18.17 -29.46
N GLN A 40 13.63 -18.84 -29.14
CA GLN A 40 14.77 -18.22 -28.47
C GLN A 40 15.52 -17.33 -29.47
N LEU A 41 15.86 -16.12 -29.02
CA LEU A 41 16.54 -15.11 -29.83
C LEU A 41 18.00 -14.97 -29.38
N GLN A 42 18.88 -14.81 -30.36
CA GLN A 42 20.30 -14.53 -30.17
C GLN A 42 20.64 -13.16 -30.77
N ALA A 43 21.54 -12.43 -30.11
CA ALA A 43 22.02 -11.16 -30.60
C ALA A 43 23.01 -11.35 -31.77
N ASP A 44 22.77 -10.62 -32.86
CA ASP A 44 23.67 -10.45 -34.00
C ASP A 44 23.81 -8.94 -34.25
N GLY A 45 24.84 -8.34 -33.64
CA GLY A 45 24.92 -6.89 -33.47
C GLY A 45 23.73 -6.37 -32.67
N ASN A 46 23.00 -5.39 -33.24
CA ASN A 46 21.77 -4.85 -32.64
C ASN A 46 20.50 -5.63 -33.05
N GLN A 47 20.60 -6.66 -33.89
CA GLN A 47 19.45 -7.48 -34.30
C GLN A 47 19.29 -8.68 -33.38
N LEU A 48 18.04 -9.05 -33.08
CA LEU A 48 17.70 -10.28 -32.39
C LEU A 48 17.12 -11.27 -33.40
N LYS A 49 17.81 -12.40 -33.62
CA LYS A 49 17.47 -13.42 -34.62
C LYS A 49 17.18 -14.77 -33.96
N PRO A 50 16.34 -15.64 -34.54
CA PRO A 50 16.15 -16.99 -34.03
C PRO A 50 17.46 -17.77 -33.98
N ALA A 51 17.68 -18.49 -32.88
CA ALA A 51 18.83 -19.38 -32.73
C ALA A 51 18.89 -20.49 -33.81
N ASP A 52 17.75 -20.86 -34.39
CA ASP A 52 17.62 -21.88 -35.44
C ASP A 52 17.70 -21.32 -36.87
N GLY A 53 17.91 -20.00 -37.02
CA GLY A 53 18.05 -19.32 -38.31
C GLY A 53 16.77 -19.21 -39.15
N LYS A 54 15.61 -19.62 -38.64
CA LYS A 54 14.35 -19.50 -39.38
C LYS A 54 13.94 -18.03 -39.54
N ALA A 55 13.29 -17.71 -40.65
CA ALA A 55 12.75 -16.37 -40.86
C ALA A 55 11.57 -16.10 -39.89
N LEU A 56 11.58 -14.92 -39.27
CA LEU A 56 10.45 -14.41 -38.50
C LEU A 56 9.60 -13.46 -39.36
N PRO A 57 8.29 -13.34 -39.08
CA PRO A 57 7.46 -12.29 -39.67
C PRO A 57 7.72 -10.91 -39.05
N LEU A 58 8.75 -10.79 -38.20
CA LEU A 58 9.13 -9.62 -37.43
C LEU A 58 10.63 -9.37 -37.59
N HIS A 59 11.00 -8.11 -37.73
CA HIS A 59 12.36 -7.61 -37.51
C HIS A 59 12.46 -7.08 -36.09
N ILE A 60 13.33 -7.67 -35.27
CA ILE A 60 13.50 -7.31 -33.87
C ILE A 60 14.92 -6.76 -33.70
N SER A 61 15.03 -5.58 -33.12
CA SER A 61 16.31 -5.00 -32.73
C SER A 61 16.31 -4.64 -31.25
N ALA A 62 17.46 -4.77 -30.62
CA ALA A 62 17.69 -4.41 -29.24
C ALA A 62 18.95 -3.56 -29.10
N GLN A 63 18.88 -2.54 -28.27
CA GLN A 63 19.99 -1.66 -27.95
C GLN A 63 20.07 -1.48 -26.44
N LEU A 64 21.28 -1.60 -25.90
CA LEU A 64 21.58 -1.23 -24.53
C LEU A 64 22.41 0.05 -24.55
N ALA A 65 21.86 1.14 -24.03
CA ALA A 65 22.52 2.44 -23.97
C ALA A 65 22.81 2.82 -22.51
N ASN A 66 24.00 3.34 -22.23
CA ASN A 66 24.31 3.89 -20.91
C ASN A 66 23.56 5.21 -20.69
N ASP A 67 23.01 5.40 -19.50
CA ASP A 67 22.35 6.63 -19.09
C ASP A 67 22.68 6.91 -17.61
N GLY A 68 23.72 7.73 -17.42
CA GLY A 68 24.33 7.92 -16.10
C GLY A 68 24.95 6.62 -15.57
N ASN A 69 24.53 6.21 -14.39
CA ASN A 69 24.94 4.94 -13.76
C ASN A 69 24.02 3.76 -14.13
N ASP A 70 22.97 4.01 -14.89
CA ASP A 70 22.01 3.01 -15.31
C ASP A 70 22.19 2.69 -16.80
N GLN A 71 21.48 1.67 -17.27
CA GLN A 71 21.42 1.32 -18.68
C GLN A 71 19.97 1.25 -19.14
N VAL A 72 19.69 1.72 -20.36
CA VAL A 72 18.37 1.65 -20.98
C VAL A 72 18.39 0.59 -22.07
N TYR A 73 17.63 -0.48 -21.84
CA TYR A 73 17.39 -1.55 -22.79
C TYR A 73 16.16 -1.21 -23.63
N THR A 74 16.39 -0.91 -24.91
CA THR A 74 15.36 -0.55 -25.89
C THR A 74 15.16 -1.68 -26.87
N VAL A 75 13.94 -2.17 -27.01
CA VAL A 75 13.55 -3.17 -28.00
C VAL A 75 12.60 -2.54 -29.01
N THR A 76 12.94 -2.68 -30.29
CA THR A 76 12.10 -2.24 -31.41
C THR A 76 11.67 -3.45 -32.23
N ILE A 77 10.37 -3.64 -32.37
CA ILE A 77 9.74 -4.73 -33.13
C ILE A 77 9.02 -4.11 -34.32
N LYS A 78 9.47 -4.44 -35.54
CA LYS A 78 8.84 -4.04 -36.79
C LYS A 78 8.24 -5.25 -37.47
N ALA A 79 7.03 -5.13 -37.99
CA ALA A 79 6.33 -6.25 -38.62
C ALA A 79 6.49 -6.27 -40.14
N ASP A 80 6.99 -7.39 -40.67
CA ASP A 80 7.02 -7.67 -42.11
C ASP A 80 5.70 -8.32 -42.60
N ALA A 81 4.96 -8.91 -41.66
CA ALA A 81 3.59 -9.39 -41.83
C ALA A 81 2.77 -9.17 -40.56
N THR A 82 1.44 -9.05 -40.69
CA THR A 82 0.54 -8.96 -39.54
C THR A 82 0.73 -10.17 -38.64
N THR A 83 1.06 -9.91 -37.37
CA THR A 83 1.55 -10.94 -36.44
C THR A 83 0.95 -10.74 -35.06
N TYR A 84 0.68 -11.85 -34.36
CA TYR A 84 0.37 -11.84 -32.93
C TYR A 84 1.60 -12.32 -32.16
N TYR A 85 2.09 -11.51 -31.22
CA TYR A 85 3.38 -11.74 -30.59
C TYR A 85 3.39 -11.47 -29.09
N ASN A 86 4.33 -12.12 -28.40
CA ASN A 86 4.74 -11.80 -27.04
C ASN A 86 6.26 -11.85 -26.94
N PHE A 87 6.89 -10.74 -26.55
CA PHE A 87 8.32 -10.62 -26.33
C PHE A 87 8.64 -10.79 -24.85
N GLY A 88 9.63 -11.62 -24.54
CA GLY A 88 10.10 -11.84 -23.18
C GLY A 88 11.62 -11.76 -23.06
N ALA A 89 12.09 -11.29 -21.92
CA ALA A 89 13.49 -11.17 -21.57
C ALA A 89 13.75 -11.60 -20.12
N GLN A 90 14.96 -12.08 -19.87
CA GLN A 90 15.46 -12.43 -18.54
C GLN A 90 16.87 -11.86 -18.35
N LEU A 91 17.06 -11.06 -17.32
CA LEU A 91 18.35 -10.53 -16.90
C LEU A 91 18.97 -11.45 -15.85
N ALA A 92 20.14 -12.03 -16.16
CA ALA A 92 20.95 -12.74 -15.17
C ALA A 92 21.66 -11.72 -14.26
N THR A 93 21.49 -11.85 -12.94
CA THR A 93 21.87 -10.79 -11.98
C THR A 93 23.27 -10.99 -11.37
N GLY A 94 23.84 -12.19 -11.51
CA GLY A 94 25.03 -12.65 -10.81
C GLY A 94 24.80 -13.01 -9.33
N ILE A 95 23.56 -12.92 -8.84
CA ILE A 95 23.22 -13.18 -7.43
C ILE A 95 22.76 -14.62 -7.27
N LYS A 96 23.22 -15.30 -6.22
CA LYS A 96 22.78 -16.68 -5.93
C LYS A 96 21.32 -16.69 -5.48
N SER A 97 20.53 -17.61 -6.00
CA SER A 97 19.10 -17.72 -5.64
C SER A 97 18.87 -17.95 -4.14
N ALA A 98 19.82 -18.58 -3.43
CA ALA A 98 19.71 -18.82 -1.99
C ALA A 98 19.82 -17.53 -1.15
N ASP A 99 20.55 -16.54 -1.65
CA ASP A 99 20.88 -15.28 -0.97
C ASP A 99 19.99 -14.11 -1.46
N SER A 100 19.00 -14.42 -2.33
CA SER A 100 18.17 -13.44 -3.02
C SER A 100 16.91 -13.07 -2.24
N GLU A 101 16.69 -11.76 -2.10
CA GLU A 101 15.45 -11.15 -1.62
C GLU A 101 14.87 -10.27 -2.71
N PHE A 102 13.55 -10.28 -2.89
CA PHE A 102 12.89 -9.58 -4.00
C PHE A 102 12.03 -8.42 -3.55
N TYR A 103 11.96 -7.40 -4.40
CA TYR A 103 11.07 -6.27 -4.19
C TYR A 103 10.38 -5.90 -5.50
N LEU A 104 9.05 -6.09 -5.50
CA LEU A 104 8.12 -5.60 -6.52
C LEU A 104 7.12 -4.65 -5.81
N PRO A 105 7.15 -3.34 -6.10
CA PRO A 105 6.46 -2.32 -5.32
C PRO A 105 4.97 -2.59 -5.11
N GLY A 106 4.52 -2.58 -3.85
CA GLY A 106 3.11 -2.75 -3.49
C GLY A 106 2.58 -4.18 -3.62
N PHE A 107 3.43 -5.18 -3.86
CA PHE A 107 2.95 -6.55 -4.12
C PHE A 107 3.90 -7.68 -3.71
N TRP A 108 5.21 -7.47 -3.72
CA TRP A 108 6.17 -8.49 -3.31
C TRP A 108 7.30 -7.89 -2.49
N TYR A 109 7.54 -8.44 -1.31
CA TYR A 109 8.62 -8.07 -0.40
C TYR A 109 9.29 -9.33 0.11
N HIS A 110 10.62 -9.32 0.14
CA HIS A 110 11.43 -10.49 0.47
C HIS A 110 11.09 -11.69 -0.43
N ARG A 111 10.52 -12.75 0.17
CA ARG A 111 10.07 -13.98 -0.49
C ARG A 111 8.54 -14.17 -0.36
N ASN A 112 7.82 -13.14 0.13
CA ASN A 112 6.40 -13.18 0.50
C ASN A 112 6.02 -14.36 1.42
N LEU A 113 6.94 -14.83 2.26
CA LEU A 113 6.74 -16.07 3.04
C LEU A 113 5.76 -15.93 4.19
N ARG A 114 5.33 -14.71 4.54
CA ARG A 114 4.20 -14.49 5.45
C ARG A 114 2.88 -14.92 4.83
N SER A 115 2.75 -14.68 3.53
CA SER A 115 1.54 -14.96 2.80
C SER A 115 1.24 -16.47 2.76
N PRO A 116 -0.03 -16.87 2.85
CA PRO A 116 -0.41 -18.27 2.74
C PRO A 116 -0.16 -18.81 1.32
N LYS A 117 -0.13 -20.14 1.17
CA LYS A 117 0.16 -20.82 -0.12
C LYS A 117 -0.80 -20.44 -1.26
N GLN A 118 -1.99 -19.97 -0.91
CA GLN A 118 -3.02 -19.53 -1.84
C GLN A 118 -2.83 -18.11 -2.36
N ALA A 119 -1.77 -17.42 -1.95
CA ALA A 119 -1.32 -16.15 -2.49
C ALA A 119 0.07 -16.29 -3.16
N PRO A 120 0.50 -15.33 -4.00
CA PRO A 120 1.81 -15.36 -4.63
C PRO A 120 2.95 -15.28 -3.60
N ALA A 121 3.71 -16.36 -3.50
CA ALA A 121 4.80 -16.52 -2.54
C ALA A 121 5.76 -17.63 -2.98
N PHE A 122 6.95 -17.67 -2.37
CA PHE A 122 7.93 -18.75 -2.56
C PHE A 122 7.44 -20.13 -2.12
N HIS A 123 6.39 -20.20 -1.29
CA HIS A 123 5.73 -21.48 -0.98
C HIS A 123 5.17 -22.19 -2.22
N THR A 124 4.81 -21.42 -3.24
CA THR A 124 4.09 -21.91 -4.43
C THR A 124 4.99 -22.02 -5.66
N SER A 125 5.89 -21.05 -5.86
CA SER A 125 6.96 -21.12 -6.88
C SER A 125 8.02 -20.08 -6.59
N LYS A 126 9.24 -20.30 -7.09
CA LYS A 126 10.35 -19.34 -7.05
C LYS A 126 10.50 -18.58 -8.36
N SER A 127 9.59 -18.75 -9.32
CA SER A 127 9.54 -18.00 -10.58
C SER A 127 8.16 -17.44 -10.79
N TRP A 128 8.05 -16.11 -10.83
CA TRP A 128 6.78 -15.41 -10.95
C TRP A 128 6.86 -14.27 -11.96
N ASN A 129 5.80 -14.09 -12.74
CA ASN A 129 5.61 -12.92 -13.58
C ASN A 129 4.25 -12.31 -13.30
N PHE A 130 4.20 -10.97 -13.29
CA PHE A 130 3.00 -10.23 -12.97
C PHE A 130 2.77 -9.11 -13.97
N ARG A 131 1.50 -8.83 -14.24
CA ARG A 131 1.08 -7.62 -14.95
C ARG A 131 1.62 -6.39 -14.21
N GLU A 132 2.12 -5.42 -14.96
CA GLU A 132 2.66 -4.16 -14.42
C GLU A 132 1.62 -3.39 -13.58
N ASP A 133 0.33 -3.48 -13.93
CA ASP A 133 -0.76 -2.80 -13.20
C ASP A 133 -0.98 -3.27 -11.76
N ARG A 134 -0.37 -4.39 -11.34
CA ARG A 134 -0.33 -4.83 -9.94
C ARG A 134 0.71 -4.11 -9.09
N LEU A 135 1.64 -3.39 -9.72
CA LEU A 135 2.80 -2.80 -9.07
C LEU A 135 2.61 -1.29 -8.92
N SER A 136 2.79 -0.79 -7.69
CA SER A 136 2.69 0.64 -7.40
C SER A 136 3.76 1.48 -8.12
N SER A 137 4.83 0.84 -8.56
CA SER A 137 5.74 1.31 -9.59
C SER A 137 6.14 0.12 -10.45
N PRO A 138 6.08 0.19 -11.79
CA PRO A 138 6.44 -0.92 -12.67
C PRO A 138 7.94 -1.23 -12.62
N MET A 139 8.34 -1.95 -11.58
CA MET A 139 9.72 -2.39 -11.34
C MET A 139 9.73 -3.80 -10.71
N THR A 140 10.72 -4.60 -11.09
CA THR A 140 11.17 -5.77 -10.32
C THR A 140 12.63 -5.60 -9.91
N SER A 141 12.99 -6.08 -8.73
CA SER A 141 14.36 -5.96 -8.21
C SER A 141 14.74 -7.13 -7.30
N VAL A 142 16.04 -7.40 -7.22
CA VAL A 142 16.65 -8.39 -6.35
C VAL A 142 17.75 -7.73 -5.51
N TYR A 143 17.85 -8.16 -4.26
CA TYR A 143 18.86 -7.78 -3.29
C TYR A 143 19.61 -9.04 -2.83
N ASP A 144 20.94 -8.94 -2.79
CA ASP A 144 21.86 -9.96 -2.29
C ASP A 144 22.12 -9.72 -0.81
N GLU A 145 21.53 -10.52 0.06
CA GLU A 145 21.73 -10.39 1.52
C GLU A 145 23.17 -10.65 1.96
N ALA A 146 23.93 -11.44 1.19
CA ALA A 146 25.28 -11.81 1.54
C ALA A 146 26.30 -10.72 1.19
N ASN A 147 26.11 -10.02 0.07
CA ASN A 147 27.09 -9.07 -0.46
C ASN A 147 26.59 -7.63 -0.62
N GLY A 148 25.30 -7.36 -0.38
CA GLY A 148 24.70 -6.03 -0.50
C GLY A 148 24.44 -5.58 -1.94
N LYS A 149 24.66 -6.45 -2.95
CA LYS A 149 24.39 -6.13 -4.36
C LYS A 149 22.88 -5.98 -4.59
N SER A 150 22.49 -4.95 -5.33
CA SER A 150 21.10 -4.68 -5.71
C SER A 150 21.01 -4.49 -7.22
N VAL A 151 20.05 -5.16 -7.85
CA VAL A 151 19.78 -5.08 -9.29
C VAL A 151 18.29 -4.86 -9.51
N ALA A 152 17.92 -3.97 -10.42
CA ALA A 152 16.53 -3.69 -10.76
C ALA A 152 16.29 -3.54 -12.27
N VAL A 153 15.08 -3.88 -12.70
CA VAL A 153 14.53 -3.58 -14.01
C VAL A 153 13.27 -2.75 -13.83
N ILE A 154 13.28 -1.51 -14.34
CA ILE A 154 12.20 -0.53 -14.25
C ILE A 154 11.63 -0.30 -15.65
N ARG A 155 10.32 -0.42 -15.82
CA ARG A 155 9.64 -0.11 -17.09
C ARG A 155 9.64 1.40 -17.36
N GLN A 156 10.00 1.82 -18.57
CA GLN A 156 9.73 3.18 -19.05
C GLN A 156 8.36 3.21 -19.74
N LEU A 157 7.39 3.90 -19.15
CA LEU A 157 5.99 3.79 -19.56
C LEU A 157 5.72 4.32 -20.97
N ASP A 158 4.89 3.60 -21.71
CA ASP A 158 4.32 4.09 -22.98
C ASP A 158 3.15 5.04 -22.73
N THR A 159 2.60 5.62 -23.80
CA THR A 159 1.27 6.22 -23.77
C THR A 159 0.24 5.21 -23.23
N PRO A 160 -0.54 5.54 -22.18
CA PRO A 160 -1.47 4.59 -21.56
C PRO A 160 -2.54 4.10 -22.52
N GLN A 161 -2.64 2.80 -22.69
CA GLN A 161 -3.68 2.12 -23.49
C GLN A 161 -4.07 0.80 -22.85
N GLU A 162 -5.33 0.41 -22.96
CA GLU A 162 -5.80 -0.89 -22.48
C GLU A 162 -7.01 -1.35 -23.28
N CYS A 163 -7.13 -2.66 -23.44
CA CYS A 163 -8.27 -3.31 -24.09
C CYS A 163 -8.98 -4.26 -23.12
N MET A 164 -10.27 -4.50 -23.35
CA MET A 164 -11.02 -5.50 -22.60
C MET A 164 -10.71 -6.91 -23.13
N THR A 165 -10.45 -7.84 -22.20
CA THR A 165 -10.23 -9.25 -22.51
C THR A 165 -11.36 -10.11 -21.95
N THR A 166 -12.01 -10.91 -22.79
CA THR A 166 -13.04 -11.88 -22.36
C THR A 166 -12.41 -13.13 -21.74
N HIS A 167 -11.23 -13.53 -22.21
CA HIS A 167 -10.49 -14.68 -21.71
C HIS A 167 -9.46 -14.26 -20.68
N GLN A 168 -9.36 -15.04 -19.60
CA GLN A 168 -8.57 -14.72 -18.42
C GLN A 168 -7.53 -15.80 -18.06
N ALA A 169 -7.35 -16.82 -18.90
CA ALA A 169 -6.37 -17.87 -18.70
C ALA A 169 -5.93 -18.46 -20.05
N GLY A 170 -4.75 -19.08 -20.06
CA GLY A 170 -4.13 -19.63 -21.26
C GLY A 170 -3.58 -18.56 -22.19
N GLU A 171 -3.41 -18.91 -23.46
CA GLU A 171 -2.95 -18.01 -24.51
C GLU A 171 -4.12 -17.15 -25.01
N ILE A 172 -4.03 -15.83 -24.85
CA ILE A 172 -5.07 -14.90 -25.25
C ILE A 172 -4.55 -13.93 -26.31
N ILE A 173 -5.29 -13.75 -27.40
CA ILE A 173 -5.04 -12.67 -28.35
C ILE A 173 -5.81 -11.45 -27.87
N LEU A 174 -5.13 -10.33 -27.72
CA LEU A 174 -5.73 -9.07 -27.31
C LEU A 174 -6.63 -8.53 -28.43
N SER A 175 -7.81 -8.05 -28.03
CA SER A 175 -8.82 -7.49 -28.95
C SER A 175 -8.44 -6.09 -29.45
N GLY A 176 -7.55 -5.40 -28.73
CA GLY A 176 -7.03 -4.08 -29.06
C GLY A 176 -5.64 -3.85 -28.45
N GLU A 177 -5.21 -2.60 -28.43
CA GLU A 177 -3.91 -2.21 -27.91
C GLU A 177 -3.86 -2.24 -26.37
N THR A 178 -2.69 -2.55 -25.83
CA THR A 178 -2.39 -2.40 -24.40
C THR A 178 -1.01 -1.76 -24.26
N SER A 179 -0.82 -0.94 -23.24
CA SER A 179 0.51 -0.44 -22.87
C SER A 179 1.16 -1.31 -21.79
N LEU A 180 0.47 -2.34 -21.29
CA LEU A 180 0.93 -3.14 -20.16
C LEU A 180 1.81 -4.30 -20.59
N GLY A 181 3.03 -4.29 -20.06
CA GLY A 181 3.94 -5.42 -20.03
C GLY A 181 3.82 -6.26 -18.76
N TYR A 182 4.88 -7.01 -18.49
CA TYR A 182 5.04 -7.74 -17.24
C TYR A 182 6.45 -7.59 -16.69
N LEU A 183 6.54 -7.78 -15.37
CA LEU A 183 7.77 -7.81 -14.60
C LEU A 183 7.71 -8.97 -13.62
N GLY A 184 8.86 -9.52 -13.25
CA GLY A 184 8.91 -10.72 -12.44
C GLY A 184 10.31 -11.11 -11.97
N LEU A 185 10.40 -12.33 -11.49
CA LEU A 185 11.59 -12.94 -10.92
C LEU A 185 11.66 -14.42 -11.32
N ASP A 186 12.88 -14.96 -11.37
CA ASP A 186 13.12 -16.40 -11.51
C ASP A 186 14.30 -16.83 -10.64
N CYS A 187 14.01 -17.68 -9.66
CA CYS A 187 14.96 -18.28 -8.72
C CYS A 187 14.86 -19.82 -8.70
N GLU A 188 14.38 -20.45 -9.77
CA GLU A 188 14.31 -21.92 -9.84
C GLU A 188 15.70 -22.55 -10.08
N GLN A 189 16.63 -21.79 -10.65
CA GLN A 189 18.01 -22.21 -10.89
C GLN A 189 18.97 -21.68 -9.80
N GLN A 190 20.29 -21.88 -9.97
CA GLN A 190 21.29 -21.45 -8.99
C GLN A 190 21.48 -19.92 -8.92
N GLU A 191 21.16 -19.22 -10.00
CA GLU A 191 21.29 -17.77 -10.14
C GLU A 191 19.91 -17.12 -10.24
N ALA A 192 19.71 -16.06 -9.47
CA ALA A 192 18.52 -15.23 -9.50
C ALA A 192 18.47 -14.41 -10.79
N LYS A 193 17.30 -14.37 -11.43
CA LYS A 193 17.05 -13.56 -12.61
C LYS A 193 15.87 -12.61 -12.40
N LEU A 194 15.90 -11.49 -13.09
CA LEU A 194 14.77 -10.58 -13.23
C LEU A 194 14.13 -10.79 -14.60
N THR A 195 12.82 -11.02 -14.63
CA THR A 195 12.08 -11.30 -15.86
C THR A 195 11.22 -10.10 -16.25
N PHE A 196 11.10 -9.83 -17.54
CA PHE A 196 10.33 -8.69 -18.06
C PHE A 196 9.92 -8.90 -19.52
N GLY A 197 8.87 -8.23 -19.98
CA GLY A 197 8.44 -8.35 -21.37
C GLY A 197 7.13 -7.65 -21.70
N TYR A 198 6.64 -7.87 -22.93
CA TYR A 198 5.44 -7.24 -23.47
C TYR A 198 4.77 -8.08 -24.59
N PRO A 199 3.42 -8.15 -24.64
CA PRO A 199 2.50 -7.66 -23.61
C PRO A 199 2.54 -8.56 -22.38
N TYR A 200 1.73 -8.25 -21.37
CA TYR A 200 1.75 -8.92 -20.08
C TYR A 200 1.59 -10.46 -20.14
N ILE A 201 2.20 -11.13 -19.17
CA ILE A 201 1.93 -12.52 -18.80
C ILE A 201 1.76 -12.58 -17.28
N GLU A 202 1.10 -13.62 -16.79
CA GLU A 202 1.12 -13.96 -15.36
C GLU A 202 1.40 -15.45 -15.18
N THR A 203 2.52 -15.76 -14.55
CA THR A 203 3.02 -17.13 -14.35
C THR A 203 3.58 -17.30 -12.93
N PRO A 204 3.61 -18.54 -12.41
CA PRO A 204 3.07 -19.76 -13.00
C PRO A 204 1.54 -19.86 -12.81
N LYS A 205 0.98 -18.91 -12.06
CA LYS A 205 -0.44 -18.78 -11.73
C LYS A 205 -0.85 -17.31 -11.80
N ARG A 206 -2.14 -17.08 -11.94
CA ARG A 206 -2.75 -15.75 -11.78
C ARG A 206 -3.32 -15.59 -10.39
N TYR A 207 -3.09 -14.45 -9.75
CA TYR A 207 -3.78 -14.12 -8.50
C TYR A 207 -5.06 -13.34 -8.78
N ILE A 208 -6.19 -14.05 -8.84
CA ILE A 208 -7.43 -13.49 -9.40
C ILE A 208 -8.40 -12.97 -8.35
N ARG A 209 -8.27 -13.39 -7.08
CA ARG A 209 -9.07 -12.91 -5.95
C ARG A 209 -8.38 -13.33 -4.66
N LYS A 210 -8.87 -12.83 -3.51
CA LYS A 210 -8.32 -13.16 -2.20
C LYS A 210 -8.11 -14.68 -2.07
N LEU A 211 -6.86 -15.08 -1.82
CA LEU A 211 -6.45 -16.47 -1.63
C LEU A 211 -6.89 -17.43 -2.75
N THR A 212 -6.91 -16.96 -3.99
CA THR A 212 -7.27 -17.80 -5.14
C THR A 212 -6.28 -17.61 -6.29
N LEU A 213 -5.56 -18.69 -6.56
CA LEU A 213 -4.67 -18.81 -7.70
C LEU A 213 -5.36 -19.55 -8.85
N ALA A 214 -5.32 -18.98 -10.04
CA ALA A 214 -5.86 -19.55 -11.27
C ALA A 214 -4.75 -19.94 -12.25
N ALA A 215 -5.13 -20.59 -13.34
CA ALA A 215 -4.22 -20.93 -14.43
C ALA A 215 -3.50 -19.68 -14.98
N PRO A 216 -2.26 -19.82 -15.47
CA PRO A 216 -1.48 -18.71 -16.02
C PRO A 216 -2.16 -18.09 -17.24
N VAL A 217 -1.76 -16.87 -17.59
CA VAL A 217 -2.15 -16.21 -18.85
C VAL A 217 -0.94 -15.72 -19.61
N PHE A 218 -1.01 -15.82 -20.93
CA PHE A 218 -0.03 -15.32 -21.88
C PHE A 218 -0.75 -14.46 -22.90
N ALA A 219 -0.59 -13.13 -22.85
CA ALA A 219 -1.22 -12.25 -23.81
C ALA A 219 -0.39 -12.12 -25.09
N PHE A 220 -1.07 -11.95 -26.22
CA PHE A 220 -0.46 -11.70 -27.52
C PHE A 220 -1.04 -10.42 -28.12
N ALA A 221 -0.17 -9.45 -28.36
CA ALA A 221 -0.54 -8.21 -29.02
C ALA A 221 -0.52 -8.40 -30.53
N LYS A 222 -1.43 -7.73 -31.24
CA LYS A 222 -1.39 -7.65 -32.70
C LYS A 222 -0.44 -6.52 -33.12
N ILE A 223 0.33 -6.74 -34.17
CA ILE A 223 1.04 -5.68 -34.90
C ILE A 223 0.75 -5.87 -36.39
N GLU A 224 0.32 -4.80 -37.07
CA GLU A 224 0.03 -4.86 -38.50
C GLU A 224 1.30 -4.76 -39.33
N LYS A 225 1.26 -5.30 -40.54
CA LYS A 225 2.38 -5.19 -41.49
C LYS A 225 2.81 -3.73 -41.68
N GLY A 226 4.09 -3.47 -41.49
CA GLY A 226 4.71 -2.15 -41.63
C GLY A 226 4.74 -1.34 -40.33
N GLU A 227 3.98 -1.73 -39.30
CA GLU A 227 3.99 -1.05 -38.00
C GLU A 227 5.25 -1.36 -37.20
N THR A 228 5.52 -0.51 -36.21
CA THR A 228 6.66 -0.61 -35.32
C THR A 228 6.24 -0.32 -33.89
N LYS A 229 6.63 -1.19 -32.95
CA LYS A 229 6.48 -1.01 -31.51
C LYS A 229 7.85 -0.86 -30.87
N THR A 230 8.02 0.17 -30.05
CA THR A 230 9.23 0.37 -29.23
C THR A 230 8.87 0.22 -27.77
N ILE A 231 9.68 -0.53 -27.02
CA ILE A 231 9.48 -0.83 -25.61
C ILE A 231 10.83 -0.65 -24.89
N GLN A 232 10.80 -0.04 -23.72
CA GLN A 232 12.00 0.37 -22.99
C GLN A 232 11.96 -0.03 -21.52
N TRP A 233 13.10 -0.50 -21.03
CA TRP A 233 13.35 -0.78 -19.62
C TRP A 233 14.67 -0.17 -19.19
N ARG A 234 14.71 0.36 -17.97
CA ARG A 234 15.93 0.81 -17.32
C ARG A 234 16.43 -0.29 -16.39
N ILE A 235 17.69 -0.67 -16.58
CA ILE A 235 18.41 -1.61 -15.74
C ILE A 235 19.33 -0.79 -14.83
N SER A 236 19.32 -1.13 -13.56
CA SER A 236 20.00 -0.35 -12.55
C SER A 236 20.69 -1.28 -11.56
N GLU A 237 21.98 -1.04 -11.33
CA GLU A 237 22.79 -1.75 -10.33
C GLU A 237 23.21 -0.76 -9.23
N THR A 238 23.25 -1.22 -7.98
CA THR A 238 23.73 -0.45 -6.83
C THR A 238 24.14 -1.39 -5.70
N GLU A 239 24.64 -0.81 -4.63
CA GLU A 239 24.82 -1.49 -3.35
C GLU A 239 23.81 -0.92 -2.33
N ALA A 240 23.38 -1.76 -1.41
CA ALA A 240 22.55 -1.41 -0.26
C ALA A 240 23.05 -2.21 0.97
N LYS A 241 22.99 -1.62 2.16
CA LYS A 241 23.46 -2.25 3.41
C LYS A 241 22.50 -3.31 3.95
N ASP A 242 21.22 -3.15 3.67
CA ASP A 242 20.12 -3.97 4.16
C ASP A 242 18.94 -3.87 3.18
N PHE A 243 17.95 -4.76 3.33
CA PHE A 243 16.78 -4.78 2.46
C PHE A 243 15.94 -3.49 2.53
N GLY A 244 15.93 -2.80 3.68
CA GLY A 244 15.20 -1.53 3.82
C GLY A 244 15.84 -0.38 3.05
N GLU A 245 17.16 -0.33 3.02
CA GLU A 245 17.90 0.58 2.16
C GLU A 245 17.72 0.23 0.68
N HIS A 246 17.69 -1.06 0.32
CA HIS A 246 17.33 -1.50 -1.03
C HIS A 246 15.95 -0.96 -1.46
N VAL A 247 14.91 -1.16 -0.65
CA VAL A 247 13.56 -0.62 -0.91
C VAL A 247 13.60 0.91 -1.05
N THR A 248 14.34 1.60 -0.18
CA THR A 248 14.48 3.06 -0.21
C THR A 248 15.11 3.55 -1.52
N LEU A 249 16.23 2.95 -1.94
CA LEU A 249 16.94 3.32 -3.17
C LEU A 249 16.08 3.03 -4.40
N MET A 250 15.40 1.89 -4.44
CA MET A 250 14.52 1.52 -5.55
C MET A 250 13.30 2.45 -5.64
N TRP A 251 12.71 2.83 -4.51
CA TRP A 251 11.63 3.80 -4.46
C TRP A 251 12.09 5.16 -5.01
N GLN A 252 13.25 5.66 -4.57
CA GLN A 252 13.81 6.93 -5.06
C GLN A 252 14.07 6.89 -6.57
N ARG A 253 14.63 5.79 -7.08
CA ARG A 253 14.85 5.57 -8.52
C ARG A 253 13.54 5.57 -9.30
N CYS A 254 12.52 4.85 -8.83
CA CYS A 254 11.20 4.85 -9.45
C CYS A 254 10.60 6.25 -9.48
N PHE A 255 10.68 6.98 -8.36
CA PHE A 255 10.17 8.34 -8.26
C PHE A 255 10.84 9.29 -9.26
N ASP A 256 12.18 9.23 -9.36
CA ASP A 256 12.94 10.11 -10.27
C ASP A 256 12.71 9.78 -11.75
N ASN A 257 12.45 8.50 -12.05
CA ASN A 257 12.13 8.04 -13.40
C ASN A 257 10.70 8.42 -13.82
N LEU A 258 9.72 8.17 -12.95
CA LEU A 258 8.29 8.36 -13.23
C LEU A 258 7.85 9.82 -13.05
N LYS A 259 8.52 10.57 -12.18
CA LYS A 259 8.26 11.99 -11.86
C LYS A 259 6.76 12.27 -11.65
N PRO A 260 6.10 11.58 -10.70
CA PRO A 260 4.66 11.72 -10.50
C PRO A 260 4.28 13.18 -10.24
N GLN A 261 3.28 13.67 -10.97
CA GLN A 261 2.79 15.04 -10.83
C GLN A 261 1.49 15.06 -10.03
N ALA A 262 1.37 15.99 -9.11
CA ALA A 262 0.13 16.22 -8.39
C ALA A 262 -1.02 16.51 -9.36
N LEU A 263 -2.20 16.00 -9.04
CA LEU A 263 -3.42 16.32 -9.78
C LEU A 263 -3.93 17.69 -9.34
N LYS A 264 -4.72 18.33 -10.20
CA LYS A 264 -5.60 19.42 -9.75
C LYS A 264 -6.75 18.77 -8.98
N PRO A 265 -6.94 19.06 -7.68
CA PRO A 265 -8.02 18.46 -6.92
C PRO A 265 -9.38 18.91 -7.49
N LEU A 266 -10.36 18.00 -7.47
CA LEU A 266 -11.73 18.30 -7.92
C LEU A 266 -12.50 19.10 -6.86
N PHE A 267 -12.15 18.91 -5.59
CA PHE A 267 -12.80 19.49 -4.44
C PHE A 267 -11.74 20.03 -3.47
N THR A 268 -12.02 21.16 -2.84
CA THR A 268 -11.27 21.65 -1.70
C THR A 268 -11.46 20.76 -0.47
N PRO A 269 -10.58 20.83 0.54
CA PRO A 269 -10.78 20.11 1.80
C PRO A 269 -12.13 20.39 2.47
N GLU A 270 -12.63 21.62 2.37
CA GLU A 270 -13.92 22.03 2.94
C GLU A 270 -15.09 21.40 2.16
N GLU A 271 -15.05 21.45 0.83
CA GLU A 271 -16.06 20.79 -0.01
C GLU A 271 -16.08 19.27 0.21
N MET A 272 -14.90 18.67 0.40
CA MET A 272 -14.78 17.26 0.76
C MET A 272 -15.47 16.99 2.10
N LYS A 273 -15.10 17.68 3.19
CA LYS A 273 -15.72 17.47 4.50
C LYS A 273 -17.23 17.69 4.47
N LYS A 274 -17.69 18.76 3.83
CA LYS A 274 -19.11 19.04 3.62
C LYS A 274 -19.83 17.88 2.94
N GLY A 275 -19.27 17.36 1.84
CA GLY A 275 -19.84 16.21 1.14
C GLY A 275 -19.88 14.94 1.99
N LEU A 276 -18.81 14.67 2.75
CA LEU A 276 -18.70 13.52 3.64
C LEU A 276 -19.74 13.56 4.78
N THR A 277 -20.25 14.73 5.21
CA THR A 277 -21.29 14.79 6.25
C THR A 277 -22.57 14.03 5.90
N ASN A 278 -22.86 13.84 4.61
CA ASN A 278 -24.05 13.08 4.19
C ASN A 278 -23.93 11.61 4.60
N TYR A 279 -22.72 11.05 4.68
CA TYR A 279 -22.49 9.74 5.27
C TYR A 279 -23.02 9.69 6.70
N PHE A 280 -22.70 10.67 7.55
CA PHE A 280 -23.17 10.68 8.94
C PHE A 280 -24.71 10.65 9.00
N ARG A 281 -25.37 11.52 8.24
CA ARG A 281 -26.83 11.61 8.20
C ARG A 281 -27.53 10.32 7.77
N GLN A 282 -27.05 9.73 6.68
CA GLN A 282 -27.73 8.61 6.03
C GLN A 282 -27.34 7.25 6.63
N SER A 283 -26.19 7.15 7.28
CA SER A 283 -25.73 5.90 7.89
C SER A 283 -26.13 5.73 9.36
N TYR A 284 -26.78 6.73 9.97
CA TYR A 284 -27.06 6.73 11.39
C TYR A 284 -28.07 5.66 11.80
N VAL A 285 -27.72 4.88 12.83
CA VAL A 285 -28.53 3.82 13.43
C VAL A 285 -28.69 4.10 14.91
N SER A 286 -29.94 4.22 15.37
CA SER A 286 -30.29 4.62 16.74
C SER A 286 -31.23 3.66 17.48
N ASN A 287 -31.62 2.55 16.84
CA ASN A 287 -32.58 1.57 17.36
C ASN A 287 -31.93 0.40 18.13
N TYR A 288 -30.63 0.48 18.43
CA TYR A 288 -29.88 -0.50 19.21
C TYR A 288 -29.25 0.15 20.46
N PRO A 289 -28.82 -0.66 21.47
CA PRO A 289 -28.15 -0.12 22.65
C PRO A 289 -26.88 0.69 22.32
N LEU A 290 -26.10 0.26 21.33
CA LEU A 290 -25.06 1.11 20.75
C LEU A 290 -25.65 1.79 19.52
N LYS A 291 -25.55 3.12 19.50
CA LYS A 291 -25.89 3.95 18.35
C LYS A 291 -24.62 4.16 17.53
N TYR A 292 -24.71 4.21 16.21
CA TYR A 292 -23.53 4.27 15.35
C TYR A 292 -23.86 4.78 13.95
N ASN A 293 -22.82 5.22 13.24
CA ASN A 293 -22.86 5.32 11.78
C ASN A 293 -22.48 3.97 11.20
N SER A 294 -23.39 3.35 10.42
CA SER A 294 -23.14 2.06 9.77
C SER A 294 -22.02 2.21 8.75
N GLY A 295 -20.95 1.45 8.92
CA GLY A 295 -19.68 1.69 8.23
C GLY A 295 -19.06 0.47 7.56
N HIS A 296 -19.70 -0.71 7.65
CA HIS A 296 -19.19 -1.97 7.12
C HIS A 296 -20.34 -2.83 6.56
N THR A 297 -20.07 -3.59 5.50
CA THR A 297 -21.05 -4.48 4.84
C THR A 297 -22.21 -3.71 4.16
N LEU A 298 -21.94 -2.51 3.64
CA LEU A 298 -22.95 -1.74 2.90
C LEU A 298 -22.92 -2.13 1.42
N LEU A 299 -24.08 -2.12 0.76
CA LEU A 299 -24.17 -2.28 -0.69
C LEU A 299 -23.90 -0.96 -1.41
N THR A 300 -23.06 -0.96 -2.43
CA THR A 300 -22.80 0.23 -3.27
C THR A 300 -24.06 0.73 -3.98
N SER A 301 -25.02 -0.18 -4.24
CA SER A 301 -26.26 0.12 -4.96
C SER A 301 -27.33 0.84 -4.15
N ASP A 302 -27.29 0.81 -2.81
CA ASP A 302 -28.29 1.51 -1.98
C ASP A 302 -27.76 2.11 -0.67
N CYS A 303 -26.57 1.74 -0.24
CA CYS A 303 -25.90 2.19 0.98
C CYS A 303 -26.74 2.06 2.25
N LYS A 304 -27.69 1.12 2.28
CA LYS A 304 -28.57 0.96 3.45
C LYS A 304 -27.76 0.54 4.68
N PRO A 305 -28.04 1.13 5.86
CA PRO A 305 -27.38 0.73 7.09
C PRO A 305 -27.50 -0.77 7.37
N PHE A 306 -26.39 -1.37 7.76
CA PHE A 306 -26.31 -2.75 8.22
C PHE A 306 -26.16 -2.79 9.75
N PRO A 307 -26.79 -3.77 10.45
CA PRO A 307 -26.80 -3.87 11.91
C PRO A 307 -25.47 -4.39 12.52
N GLU A 308 -24.35 -3.79 12.13
CA GLU A 308 -23.00 -4.12 12.62
C GLU A 308 -22.21 -2.85 12.94
N ALA A 309 -21.61 -2.81 14.12
CA ALA A 309 -20.86 -1.67 14.63
C ALA A 309 -19.45 -2.10 15.05
N GLN A 310 -18.44 -1.36 14.59
CA GLN A 310 -17.03 -1.58 14.95
C GLN A 310 -16.41 -0.28 15.45
N VAL A 311 -15.75 -0.35 16.62
CA VAL A 311 -15.10 0.83 17.23
C VAL A 311 -13.91 1.29 16.38
N GLY A 312 -13.11 0.33 15.92
CA GLY A 312 -11.95 0.54 15.04
C GLY A 312 -12.16 -0.05 13.66
N PHE A 313 -11.04 -0.39 13.01
CA PHE A 313 -10.95 -1.06 11.71
C PHE A 313 -11.93 -0.45 10.69
N CYS A 314 -12.93 -1.21 10.22
CA CYS A 314 -13.85 -0.77 9.17
C CYS A 314 -14.84 0.29 9.64
N GLY A 315 -15.28 0.24 10.91
CA GLY A 315 -16.38 1.06 11.40
C GLY A 315 -15.96 2.47 11.79
N ARG A 316 -14.85 2.60 12.56
CA ARG A 316 -14.36 3.89 13.10
C ARG A 316 -15.44 4.72 13.81
N VAL A 317 -16.40 4.05 14.45
CA VAL A 317 -17.65 4.68 14.92
C VAL A 317 -17.39 5.88 15.83
N LEU A 318 -16.48 5.74 16.80
CA LEU A 318 -16.19 6.82 17.76
C LEU A 318 -15.48 8.01 17.11
N LEU A 319 -14.61 7.76 16.12
CA LEU A 319 -13.91 8.82 15.40
C LEU A 319 -14.86 9.61 14.50
N ASN A 320 -15.75 8.91 13.80
CA ASN A 320 -16.77 9.55 12.97
C ASN A 320 -17.80 10.33 13.80
N ALA A 321 -18.18 9.82 14.98
CA ALA A 321 -19.02 10.57 15.91
C ALA A 321 -18.36 11.89 16.34
N PHE A 322 -17.06 11.86 16.65
CA PHE A 322 -16.30 13.08 16.95
C PHE A 322 -16.21 14.01 15.73
N ASN A 323 -15.92 13.49 14.54
CA ASN A 323 -15.89 14.29 13.30
C ASN A 323 -17.22 15.00 13.04
N ALA A 324 -18.36 14.33 13.29
CA ALA A 324 -19.69 14.91 13.16
C ALA A 324 -19.92 16.05 14.17
N ILE A 325 -19.50 15.89 15.44
CA ILE A 325 -19.59 16.94 16.46
C ILE A 325 -18.74 18.14 16.07
N GLU A 326 -17.46 17.91 15.75
CA GLU A 326 -16.51 18.99 15.42
C GLU A 326 -17.02 19.83 14.24
N TYR A 327 -17.43 19.18 13.15
CA TYR A 327 -17.95 19.88 11.99
C TYR A 327 -19.30 20.56 12.27
N GLY A 328 -20.18 19.86 12.99
CA GLY A 328 -21.50 20.37 13.34
C GLY A 328 -21.43 21.63 14.18
N GLU A 329 -20.54 21.69 15.18
CA GLU A 329 -20.33 22.89 15.98
C GLU A 329 -19.69 24.04 15.17
N GLN A 330 -18.71 23.73 14.31
CA GLN A 330 -18.05 24.73 13.46
C GLN A 330 -19.00 25.39 12.45
N HIS A 331 -20.02 24.64 11.98
CA HIS A 331 -20.94 25.09 10.93
C HIS A 331 -22.37 25.35 11.41
N GLY A 332 -22.65 25.16 12.71
CA GLY A 332 -24.00 25.32 13.26
C GLY A 332 -24.99 24.22 12.83
N GLU A 333 -24.51 23.04 12.44
CA GLU A 333 -25.33 21.89 12.03
C GLU A 333 -25.67 21.01 13.25
N GLN A 334 -26.73 21.39 13.96
CA GLN A 334 -27.14 20.78 15.24
C GLN A 334 -27.51 19.29 15.12
N ASP A 335 -27.95 18.84 13.95
CA ASP A 335 -28.27 17.43 13.70
C ASP A 335 -27.02 16.54 13.80
N LEU A 336 -25.89 16.98 13.24
CA LEU A 336 -24.60 16.27 13.34
C LEU A 336 -24.10 16.23 14.79
N VAL A 337 -24.20 17.36 15.51
CA VAL A 337 -23.81 17.45 16.92
C VAL A 337 -24.64 16.49 17.77
N THR A 338 -25.96 16.46 17.55
CA THR A 338 -26.88 15.60 18.29
C THR A 338 -26.55 14.12 18.03
N MET A 339 -26.38 13.75 16.76
CA MET A 339 -26.03 12.40 16.36
C MET A 339 -24.71 11.92 16.99
N GLY A 340 -23.64 12.70 16.88
CA GLY A 340 -22.35 12.32 17.43
C GLY A 340 -22.40 12.17 18.95
N ASN A 341 -23.08 13.08 19.66
CA ASN A 341 -23.24 12.96 21.11
C ASN A 341 -24.07 11.73 21.51
N GLU A 342 -25.14 11.41 20.77
CA GLU A 342 -25.93 10.21 21.02
C GLU A 342 -25.11 8.92 20.82
N ILE A 343 -24.23 8.88 19.82
CA ILE A 343 -23.28 7.77 19.62
C ILE A 343 -22.34 7.66 20.81
N LEU A 344 -21.62 8.73 21.15
CA LEU A 344 -20.66 8.71 22.26
C LEU A 344 -21.34 8.31 23.57
N GLU A 345 -22.50 8.87 23.91
CA GLU A 345 -23.22 8.52 25.14
C GLU A 345 -23.61 7.04 25.17
N SER A 346 -24.08 6.49 24.05
CA SER A 346 -24.45 5.06 23.98
C SER A 346 -23.25 4.13 24.25
N TYR A 347 -22.06 4.50 23.77
CA TYR A 347 -20.84 3.73 24.03
C TYR A 347 -20.32 3.92 25.45
N LEU A 348 -20.51 5.09 26.07
CA LEU A 348 -20.17 5.27 27.48
C LEU A 348 -21.03 4.37 28.38
N GLN A 349 -22.31 4.20 28.03
CA GLN A 349 -23.27 3.41 28.80
C GLN A 349 -23.17 1.90 28.55
N HIS A 350 -22.92 1.49 27.31
CA HIS A 350 -23.07 0.09 26.88
C HIS A 350 -21.85 -0.46 26.10
N GLY A 351 -20.89 0.39 25.75
CA GLY A 351 -19.83 0.07 24.80
C GLY A 351 -18.59 -0.58 25.40
N LEU A 352 -18.55 -0.84 26.72
CA LEU A 352 -17.41 -1.47 27.39
C LEU A 352 -17.81 -2.76 28.10
N THR A 353 -16.91 -3.75 28.07
CA THR A 353 -16.99 -4.97 28.87
C THR A 353 -16.83 -4.65 30.36
N SER A 354 -17.17 -5.61 31.23
CA SER A 354 -16.93 -5.49 32.67
C SER A 354 -15.43 -5.35 33.02
N ALA A 355 -14.53 -5.86 32.18
CA ALA A 355 -13.09 -5.65 32.31
C ALA A 355 -12.63 -4.25 31.88
N GLY A 356 -13.50 -3.47 31.25
CA GLY A 356 -13.27 -2.07 30.89
C GLY A 356 -12.65 -1.86 29.52
N TYR A 357 -12.70 -2.85 28.61
CA TYR A 357 -12.30 -2.70 27.20
C TYR A 357 -13.53 -2.42 26.34
N PHE A 358 -13.36 -1.78 25.19
CA PHE A 358 -14.46 -1.61 24.25
C PHE A 358 -14.96 -2.96 23.71
N TYR A 359 -16.23 -3.07 23.36
CA TYR A 359 -16.64 -4.12 22.42
C TYR A 359 -16.14 -3.75 21.02
N ASP A 360 -15.12 -4.47 20.55
CA ASP A 360 -14.48 -4.26 19.25
C ASP A 360 -15.45 -4.26 18.07
N ASN A 361 -16.29 -5.31 18.02
CA ASN A 361 -17.29 -5.54 16.98
C ASN A 361 -18.58 -6.08 17.61
N VAL A 362 -19.71 -5.49 17.24
CA VAL A 362 -21.05 -5.94 17.64
C VAL A 362 -21.90 -6.11 16.40
N ASN A 363 -22.29 -7.34 16.10
CA ASN A 363 -23.25 -7.66 15.06
C ASN A 363 -24.61 -7.98 15.69
N PHE A 364 -25.55 -7.04 15.61
CA PHE A 364 -26.84 -7.14 16.29
C PHE A 364 -27.75 -8.24 15.71
N THR A 365 -27.48 -8.76 14.51
CA THR A 365 -28.21 -9.94 13.98
C THR A 365 -27.84 -11.22 14.71
N ARG A 366 -26.65 -11.26 15.33
CA ARG A 366 -26.15 -12.38 16.14
C ARG A 366 -26.40 -12.17 17.64
N GLY A 367 -26.95 -11.02 18.03
CA GLY A 367 -27.12 -10.59 19.41
C GLY A 367 -25.91 -9.83 19.96
N PHE A 368 -26.10 -9.20 21.11
CA PHE A 368 -25.03 -8.50 21.82
C PHE A 368 -24.07 -9.52 22.46
N PRO A 369 -22.74 -9.42 22.27
CA PRO A 369 -21.80 -10.39 22.82
C PRO A 369 -21.75 -10.35 24.35
N SER A 370 -21.63 -11.51 24.97
CA SER A 370 -21.29 -11.63 26.40
C SER A 370 -19.77 -11.53 26.60
N ASP A 371 -19.33 -10.96 27.72
CA ASP A 371 -17.91 -10.68 28.03
C ASP A 371 -16.99 -11.90 27.86
N ASP A 372 -17.44 -13.09 28.25
CA ASP A 372 -16.69 -14.35 28.13
C ASP A 372 -16.35 -14.74 26.68
N LYS A 373 -17.06 -14.17 25.70
CA LYS A 373 -16.90 -14.46 24.27
C LYS A 373 -16.20 -13.35 23.51
N VAL A 374 -15.86 -12.25 24.17
CA VAL A 374 -15.22 -11.12 23.50
C VAL A 374 -13.74 -11.41 23.25
N VAL A 375 -13.31 -11.08 22.04
CA VAL A 375 -11.91 -11.04 21.64
C VAL A 375 -11.60 -9.61 21.24
N HIS A 376 -10.60 -9.03 21.88
CA HIS A 376 -10.13 -7.67 21.62
C HIS A 376 -8.95 -7.70 20.68
N SER A 377 -8.85 -6.68 19.84
CA SER A 377 -7.66 -6.36 19.07
C SER A 377 -6.98 -5.14 19.68
N ILE A 378 -5.66 -5.22 19.89
CA ILE A 378 -4.89 -4.07 20.35
C ILE A 378 -5.06 -2.88 19.40
N ARG A 379 -5.23 -3.12 18.10
CA ARG A 379 -5.49 -2.08 17.11
C ARG A 379 -6.80 -1.36 17.38
N GLN A 380 -7.93 -2.08 17.40
CA GLN A 380 -9.25 -1.44 17.54
C GLN A 380 -9.41 -0.73 18.89
N GLN A 381 -8.88 -1.31 19.97
CA GLN A 381 -8.86 -0.66 21.27
C GLN A 381 -8.06 0.64 21.25
N SER A 382 -6.89 0.64 20.59
CA SER A 382 -6.07 1.85 20.44
C SER A 382 -6.76 2.92 19.59
N GLU A 383 -7.47 2.52 18.53
CA GLU A 383 -8.23 3.43 17.66
C GLU A 383 -9.45 4.03 18.36
N GLY A 384 -10.12 3.26 19.23
CA GLY A 384 -11.17 3.78 20.10
C GLY A 384 -10.65 4.78 21.12
N VAL A 385 -9.52 4.47 21.77
CA VAL A 385 -8.84 5.40 22.69
C VAL A 385 -8.41 6.68 21.98
N TYR A 386 -7.82 6.57 20.79
CA TYR A 386 -7.46 7.70 19.94
C TYR A 386 -8.65 8.64 19.71
N ALA A 387 -9.78 8.08 19.27
CA ALA A 387 -10.99 8.85 18.97
C ALA A 387 -11.53 9.60 20.19
N ILE A 388 -11.64 8.91 21.33
CA ILE A 388 -12.16 9.54 22.56
C ILE A 388 -11.18 10.58 23.11
N LEU A 389 -9.87 10.38 23.00
CA LEU A 389 -8.90 11.39 23.42
C LEU A 389 -9.03 12.68 22.59
N LEU A 390 -9.19 12.57 21.27
CA LEU A 390 -9.47 13.73 20.42
C LEU A 390 -10.72 14.48 20.88
N TYR A 391 -11.83 13.76 21.08
CA TYR A 391 -13.08 14.31 21.61
C TYR A 391 -12.86 15.00 22.96
N LEU A 392 -12.22 14.34 23.92
CA LEU A 392 -11.95 14.89 25.24
C LEU A 392 -11.11 16.18 25.19
N LYS A 393 -10.10 16.23 24.32
CA LYS A 393 -9.29 17.44 24.15
C LYS A 393 -10.11 18.57 23.54
N TYR A 394 -10.94 18.28 22.54
CA TYR A 394 -11.84 19.25 21.93
C TYR A 394 -12.84 19.80 22.95
N GLU A 395 -13.51 18.93 23.71
CA GLU A 395 -14.46 19.32 24.75
C GLU A 395 -13.82 20.19 25.84
N LYS A 396 -12.61 19.80 26.28
CA LYS A 396 -11.84 20.56 27.27
C LYS A 396 -11.47 21.95 26.75
N ALA A 397 -11.11 22.09 25.47
CA ALA A 397 -10.84 23.39 24.86
C ALA A 397 -12.08 24.29 24.83
N HIS A 398 -13.28 23.70 24.82
CA HIS A 398 -14.57 24.39 24.91
C HIS A 398 -15.10 24.49 26.35
N GLY A 399 -14.28 24.21 27.36
CA GLY A 399 -14.65 24.33 28.78
C GLY A 399 -15.58 23.24 29.31
N ARG A 400 -15.87 22.20 28.51
CA ARG A 400 -16.69 21.05 28.91
C ARG A 400 -15.81 19.95 29.52
N ARG A 401 -16.38 19.15 30.42
CA ARG A 401 -15.67 18.10 31.16
C ARG A 401 -16.44 16.79 31.11
N HIS A 402 -15.71 15.70 30.91
CA HIS A 402 -16.28 14.35 30.78
C HIS A 402 -15.54 13.37 31.70
N PRO A 403 -15.70 13.49 33.03
CA PRO A 403 -14.91 12.71 33.99
C PRO A 403 -15.13 11.20 33.87
N GLN A 404 -16.33 10.77 33.45
CA GLN A 404 -16.61 9.35 33.23
C GLN A 404 -15.80 8.81 32.04
N TRP A 405 -15.80 9.51 30.91
CA TRP A 405 -14.97 9.16 29.75
C TRP A 405 -13.48 9.15 30.09
N GLU A 406 -13.00 10.18 30.79
CA GLU A 406 -11.61 10.24 31.26
C GLU A 406 -11.24 9.01 32.09
N ALA A 407 -12.12 8.59 33.01
CA ALA A 407 -11.92 7.39 33.81
C ALA A 407 -11.89 6.10 32.98
N ARG A 408 -12.79 5.95 32.00
CA ARG A 408 -12.82 4.78 31.10
C ARG A 408 -11.54 4.67 30.27
N ILE A 409 -11.14 5.76 29.61
CA ILE A 409 -9.94 5.78 28.77
C ILE A 409 -8.68 5.54 29.59
N LYS A 410 -8.58 6.15 30.78
CA LYS A 410 -7.48 5.87 31.69
C LYS A 410 -7.44 4.39 32.10
N GLY A 411 -8.60 3.77 32.32
CA GLY A 411 -8.72 2.34 32.61
C GLY A 411 -8.15 1.46 31.50
N ILE A 412 -8.51 1.73 30.24
CA ILE A 412 -7.99 0.99 29.06
C ILE A 412 -6.47 1.17 28.94
N LEU A 413 -5.97 2.40 29.05
CA LEU A 413 -4.53 2.68 28.99
C LEU A 413 -3.76 2.02 30.14
N ASP A 414 -4.33 1.98 31.35
CA ASP A 414 -3.76 1.24 32.48
C ASP A 414 -3.80 -0.28 32.23
N GLY A 415 -4.79 -0.78 31.48
CA GLY A 415 -4.84 -2.14 30.96
C GLY A 415 -3.69 -2.42 29.98
N PHE A 416 -3.41 -1.52 29.04
CA PHE A 416 -2.28 -1.67 28.11
C PHE A 416 -0.95 -1.82 28.84
N LEU A 417 -0.72 -1.09 29.93
CA LEU A 417 0.49 -1.26 30.74
C LEU A 417 0.66 -2.70 31.29
N LYS A 418 -0.45 -3.40 31.58
CA LYS A 418 -0.44 -4.79 32.07
C LYS A 418 -0.29 -5.81 30.95
N LEU A 419 -0.81 -5.50 29.76
CA LEU A 419 -0.76 -6.39 28.59
C LEU A 419 0.59 -6.38 27.87
N GLN A 420 1.36 -5.30 28.01
CA GLN A 420 2.63 -5.13 27.30
C GLN A 420 3.63 -6.24 27.67
N LYS A 421 4.14 -6.96 26.66
CA LYS A 421 5.06 -8.08 26.82
C LYS A 421 6.47 -7.59 27.20
N ALA A 422 7.34 -8.50 27.60
CA ALA A 422 8.70 -8.17 28.05
C ALA A 422 9.53 -7.45 26.98
N ASP A 423 9.39 -7.85 25.72
CA ASP A 423 10.05 -7.25 24.56
C ASP A 423 9.43 -5.91 24.11
N GLY A 424 8.35 -5.45 24.77
CA GLY A 424 7.66 -4.20 24.45
C GLY A 424 6.49 -4.35 23.47
N SER A 425 6.26 -5.55 22.92
CA SER A 425 5.15 -5.82 22.01
C SER A 425 3.80 -5.95 22.71
N PHE A 426 2.75 -5.95 21.90
CA PHE A 426 1.41 -6.36 22.27
C PHE A 426 0.94 -7.51 21.38
N ALA A 427 0.19 -8.46 21.96
CA ALA A 427 -0.51 -9.46 21.18
C ALA A 427 -1.52 -8.78 20.23
N ARG A 428 -1.63 -9.28 18.99
CA ARG A 428 -2.61 -8.81 18.00
C ARG A 428 -4.04 -8.93 18.55
N LYS A 429 -4.33 -10.03 19.25
CA LYS A 429 -5.66 -10.31 19.85
C LYS A 429 -5.56 -10.92 21.25
N TYR A 430 -6.46 -10.54 22.15
CA TYR A 430 -6.50 -10.97 23.55
C TYR A 430 -7.92 -11.03 24.13
N HIS A 431 -8.11 -11.76 25.22
CA HIS A 431 -9.36 -11.80 26.00
C HIS A 431 -9.39 -10.76 27.14
N ASP A 432 -10.55 -10.51 27.73
CA ASP A 432 -10.73 -9.57 28.87
C ASP A 432 -9.75 -9.79 30.04
N ASN A 433 -9.38 -11.05 30.32
CA ASN A 433 -8.43 -11.42 31.37
C ASN A 433 -6.95 -11.23 30.96
N GLY A 434 -6.69 -10.80 29.72
CA GLY A 434 -5.36 -10.55 29.15
C GLY A 434 -4.67 -11.78 28.56
N THR A 435 -5.34 -12.93 28.43
CA THR A 435 -4.75 -14.09 27.73
C THR A 435 -4.70 -13.85 26.22
N ASP A 436 -3.59 -14.26 25.60
CA ASP A 436 -3.37 -14.06 24.17
C ASP A 436 -4.23 -15.03 23.35
N VAL A 437 -4.87 -14.50 22.31
CA VAL A 437 -5.56 -15.27 21.27
C VAL A 437 -4.68 -15.37 20.02
N ASP A 438 -4.06 -14.24 19.65
CA ASP A 438 -3.05 -14.17 18.60
C ASP A 438 -1.89 -13.33 19.15
N GLY A 439 -0.80 -14.01 19.51
CA GLY A 439 0.39 -13.40 20.11
C GLY A 439 1.30 -12.67 19.13
N THR A 440 0.95 -12.59 17.84
CA THR A 440 1.78 -11.88 16.86
C THR A 440 1.89 -10.39 17.18
N GLY A 441 3.11 -9.85 17.16
CA GLY A 441 3.38 -8.48 17.59
C GLY A 441 3.24 -7.40 16.52
N GLY A 442 2.84 -7.73 15.28
CA GLY A 442 2.83 -6.78 14.16
C GLY A 442 1.84 -5.61 14.33
N SER A 443 0.77 -5.79 15.11
CA SER A 443 -0.20 -4.72 15.47
C SER A 443 0.24 -3.81 16.62
N THR A 444 1.41 -4.06 17.24
CA THR A 444 2.01 -3.21 18.29
C THR A 444 2.03 -1.71 17.98
N PRO A 445 2.36 -1.21 16.76
CA PRO A 445 2.50 0.22 16.53
C PRO A 445 1.22 1.01 16.82
N SER A 446 0.05 0.40 16.62
CA SER A 446 -1.26 1.02 16.88
C SER A 446 -1.37 1.56 18.31
N SER A 447 -0.85 0.82 19.30
CA SER A 447 -0.89 1.20 20.73
C SER A 447 -0.01 2.41 21.07
N THR A 448 1.03 2.67 20.26
CA THR A 448 1.96 3.78 20.49
C THR A 448 1.23 5.11 20.47
N SER A 449 0.36 5.33 19.48
CA SER A 449 -0.41 6.57 19.33
C SER A 449 -1.29 6.82 20.55
N ALA A 450 -2.07 5.82 20.97
CA ALA A 450 -2.93 5.87 22.15
C ALA A 450 -2.15 6.14 23.44
N LEU A 451 -1.01 5.47 23.64
CA LEU A 451 -0.15 5.66 24.82
C LEU A 451 0.49 7.06 24.85
N VAL A 452 0.98 7.56 23.72
CA VAL A 452 1.55 8.92 23.63
C VAL A 452 0.47 9.99 23.86
N MET A 453 -0.71 9.81 23.27
CA MET A 453 -1.82 10.73 23.50
C MET A 453 -2.29 10.69 24.95
N GLY A 454 -2.38 9.49 25.55
CA GLY A 454 -2.68 9.31 26.97
C GLY A 454 -1.65 9.99 27.87
N TYR A 455 -0.35 9.89 27.54
CA TYR A 455 0.70 10.63 28.23
C TYR A 455 0.48 12.14 28.16
N ARG A 456 0.16 12.67 26.97
CA ARG A 456 -0.10 14.11 26.79
C ARG A 456 -1.33 14.58 27.54
N TYR A 457 -2.41 13.79 27.52
CA TYR A 457 -3.68 14.16 28.12
C TYR A 457 -3.64 14.05 29.66
N PHE A 458 -3.14 12.95 30.21
CA PHE A 458 -3.16 12.65 31.65
C PHE A 458 -1.86 13.00 32.39
N GLY A 459 -0.77 13.28 31.68
CA GLY A 459 0.55 13.57 32.27
C GLY A 459 1.25 12.35 32.91
N LYS A 460 0.71 11.14 32.74
CA LYS A 460 1.24 9.91 33.37
C LYS A 460 2.45 9.36 32.60
N LYS A 461 3.65 9.52 33.16
CA LYS A 461 4.92 9.12 32.53
C LYS A 461 5.00 7.64 32.14
N GLN A 462 4.33 6.74 32.86
CA GLN A 462 4.32 5.31 32.54
C GLN A 462 3.77 5.02 31.14
N TYR A 463 2.83 5.83 30.63
CA TYR A 463 2.35 5.67 29.26
C TYR A 463 3.42 6.02 28.23
N LEU A 464 4.23 7.06 28.47
CA LEU A 464 5.36 7.39 27.61
C LEU A 464 6.43 6.28 27.62
N GLU A 465 6.76 5.73 28.79
CA GLU A 465 7.72 4.61 28.86
C GLU A 465 7.20 3.37 28.11
N ALA A 466 5.91 3.06 28.24
CA ALA A 466 5.30 1.97 27.48
C ALA A 466 5.35 2.25 25.97
N ALA A 467 5.06 3.47 25.53
CA ALA A 467 5.18 3.86 24.12
C ALA A 467 6.62 3.78 23.59
N ARG A 468 7.64 4.08 24.40
CA ARG A 468 9.05 3.88 23.97
C ARG A 468 9.34 2.41 23.69
N ARG A 469 8.89 1.53 24.58
CA ARG A 469 9.07 0.07 24.44
C ARG A 469 8.37 -0.48 23.21
N THR A 470 7.24 0.09 22.78
CA THR A 470 6.62 -0.32 21.51
C THR A 470 7.55 -0.02 20.34
N VAL A 471 8.14 1.17 20.27
CA VAL A 471 9.06 1.52 19.17
C VAL A 471 10.41 0.81 19.26
N ASP A 472 10.89 0.47 20.46
CA ASP A 472 12.04 -0.44 20.61
C ASP A 472 11.75 -1.81 19.96
N TYR A 473 10.55 -2.36 20.17
CA TYR A 473 10.11 -3.57 19.46
C TYR A 473 10.02 -3.36 17.94
N LEU A 474 9.42 -2.25 17.49
CA LEU A 474 9.30 -1.95 16.05
C LEU A 474 10.66 -1.85 15.38
N GLU A 475 11.61 -1.16 15.99
CA GLU A 475 12.96 -1.01 15.44
C GLU A 475 13.61 -2.39 15.23
N GLN A 476 13.51 -3.29 16.22
CA GLN A 476 14.16 -4.61 16.18
C GLN A 476 13.45 -5.64 15.28
N ASN A 477 12.12 -5.56 15.16
CA ASN A 477 11.33 -6.65 14.58
C ASN A 477 10.58 -6.28 13.30
N ILE A 478 10.36 -4.99 13.05
CA ILE A 478 9.55 -4.51 11.93
C ILE A 478 10.39 -3.64 11.00
N ILE A 479 10.94 -2.53 11.50
CA ILE A 479 11.62 -1.51 10.68
C ILE A 479 13.00 -1.99 10.21
N SER A 480 13.84 -2.54 11.09
CA SER A 480 15.18 -3.02 10.69
C SER A 480 15.13 -4.19 9.73
N LYS A 481 14.09 -5.02 9.83
CA LYS A 481 13.85 -6.18 8.96
C LYS A 481 13.08 -5.82 7.70
N SER A 482 12.49 -4.63 7.63
CA SER A 482 11.55 -4.21 6.58
C SER A 482 10.37 -5.16 6.40
N ASP A 483 9.83 -5.60 7.53
CA ASP A 483 8.87 -6.68 7.63
C ASP A 483 7.60 -6.21 8.36
N TYR A 484 6.69 -5.60 7.61
CA TYR A 484 5.51 -4.90 8.12
C TYR A 484 4.24 -5.72 7.90
N PHE A 485 3.60 -6.20 8.98
CA PHE A 485 2.50 -7.17 8.89
C PHE A 485 1.50 -7.06 10.06
N SER A 486 0.39 -7.80 9.95
CA SER A 486 -0.66 -8.01 10.97
C SER A 486 -1.52 -6.80 11.32
N SER A 487 -1.34 -5.63 10.71
CA SER A 487 -2.24 -4.50 10.95
C SER A 487 -3.51 -4.63 10.15
N THR A 488 -3.45 -5.08 8.90
CA THR A 488 -4.65 -5.46 8.13
C THR A 488 -5.31 -6.69 8.79
N LEU A 489 -6.42 -6.51 9.52
CA LEU A 489 -6.91 -7.50 10.49
C LEU A 489 -7.45 -8.79 9.87
N ASP A 490 -7.78 -8.75 8.58
CA ASP A 490 -8.30 -9.86 7.80
C ASP A 490 -7.25 -10.49 6.86
N ALA A 491 -5.99 -10.05 6.93
CA ALA A 491 -4.87 -10.58 6.13
C ALA A 491 -3.73 -11.09 7.03
N ASN A 492 -2.95 -12.02 6.51
CA ASN A 492 -1.75 -12.58 7.13
C ASN A 492 -0.57 -12.46 6.15
N CYS A 493 -0.21 -11.24 5.81
CA CYS A 493 0.87 -10.93 4.88
C CYS A 493 1.50 -9.57 5.19
N GLU A 494 2.49 -9.19 4.39
CA GLU A 494 3.02 -7.84 4.33
C GLU A 494 1.92 -6.87 3.90
N ASP A 495 1.72 -5.78 4.65
CA ASP A 495 0.59 -4.88 4.46
C ASP A 495 0.93 -3.40 4.69
N LYS A 496 0.27 -2.51 3.93
CA LYS A 496 0.51 -1.06 4.02
C LYS A 496 0.14 -0.50 5.39
N GLU A 497 -0.88 -1.04 6.05
CA GLU A 497 -1.44 -0.47 7.27
C GLU A 497 -0.46 -0.64 8.43
N ALA A 498 0.32 -1.72 8.44
CA ALA A 498 1.41 -1.94 9.38
C ALA A 498 2.55 -0.93 9.18
N ALA A 499 2.88 -0.63 7.92
CA ALA A 499 3.87 0.38 7.57
C ALA A 499 3.43 1.78 8.02
N ILE A 500 2.19 2.17 7.70
CA ILE A 500 1.63 3.46 8.10
C ILE A 500 1.53 3.57 9.62
N ALA A 501 1.11 2.51 10.33
CA ALA A 501 1.07 2.51 11.78
C ALA A 501 2.48 2.69 12.39
N ALA A 502 3.53 2.10 11.80
CA ALA A 502 4.91 2.30 12.25
C ALA A 502 5.40 3.74 11.99
N VAL A 503 5.03 4.35 10.86
CA VAL A 503 5.28 5.77 10.57
C VAL A 503 4.62 6.66 11.63
N THR A 504 3.34 6.43 11.92
CA THR A 504 2.59 7.18 12.94
C THR A 504 3.19 6.98 14.34
N ALA A 505 3.53 5.75 14.73
CA ALA A 505 4.11 5.45 16.03
C ALA A 505 5.43 6.21 16.29
N THR A 506 6.33 6.18 15.31
CA THR A 506 7.62 6.87 15.37
C THR A 506 7.47 8.39 15.29
N TYR A 507 6.53 8.89 14.48
CA TYR A 507 6.15 10.31 14.45
C TYR A 507 5.70 10.82 15.81
N TYR A 508 4.80 10.10 16.47
CA TYR A 508 4.23 10.50 17.77
C TYR A 508 5.31 10.60 18.84
N LEU A 509 6.25 9.65 18.89
CA LEU A 509 7.38 9.75 19.81
C LEU A 509 8.34 10.89 19.45
N ALA A 510 8.61 11.13 18.17
CA ALA A 510 9.41 12.29 17.73
C ALA A 510 8.75 13.62 18.14
N ALA A 511 7.42 13.71 18.15
CA ALA A 511 6.68 14.89 18.55
C ALA A 511 6.75 15.18 20.07
N VAL A 512 6.92 14.15 20.90
CA VAL A 512 6.89 14.30 22.37
C VAL A 512 8.25 14.20 23.06
N THR A 513 9.31 13.86 22.33
CA THR A 513 10.68 13.71 22.84
C THR A 513 11.61 14.82 22.32
N LYS A 514 12.87 14.84 22.76
CA LYS A 514 13.85 15.89 22.43
C LYS A 514 15.25 15.33 22.22
N GLY A 515 16.15 16.12 21.63
CA GLY A 515 17.57 15.79 21.48
C GLY A 515 17.79 14.51 20.66
N LYS A 516 18.77 13.69 21.08
CA LYS A 516 19.14 12.45 20.39
C LYS A 516 17.99 11.44 20.29
N GLU A 517 17.14 11.39 21.31
CA GLU A 517 15.96 10.52 21.32
C GLU A 517 14.98 10.90 20.20
N ARG A 518 14.67 12.21 20.07
CA ARG A 518 13.84 12.70 18.97
C ARG A 518 14.45 12.37 17.60
N GLN A 519 15.76 12.55 17.45
CA GLN A 519 16.43 12.26 16.17
C GLN A 519 16.33 10.78 15.80
N ARG A 520 16.53 9.86 16.77
CA ARG A 520 16.33 8.41 16.56
C ARG A 520 14.94 8.12 16.00
N TYR A 521 13.89 8.72 16.58
CA TYR A 521 12.53 8.51 16.09
C TYR A 521 12.26 9.11 14.72
N ILE A 522 12.86 10.26 14.39
CA ILE A 522 12.81 10.82 13.03
C ILE A 522 13.45 9.86 12.02
N ASP A 523 14.60 9.29 12.35
CA ASP A 523 15.33 8.37 11.46
C ASP A 523 14.55 7.07 11.24
N LEU A 524 13.90 6.54 12.29
CA LEU A 524 13.01 5.38 12.18
C LEU A 524 11.74 5.71 11.38
N CYS A 525 11.18 6.90 11.58
CA CYS A 525 10.01 7.39 10.85
C CYS A 525 10.30 7.51 9.35
N GLU A 526 11.48 8.01 8.98
CA GLU A 526 11.93 8.09 7.59
C GLU A 526 12.05 6.70 6.93
N LYS A 527 12.67 5.72 7.62
CA LYS A 527 12.76 4.34 7.12
C LYS A 527 11.37 3.73 6.90
N ALA A 528 10.48 3.86 7.88
CA ALA A 528 9.11 3.36 7.76
C ALA A 528 8.32 4.08 6.67
N ALA A 529 8.57 5.38 6.44
CA ALA A 529 7.88 6.16 5.43
C ALA A 529 8.23 5.69 4.02
N TYR A 530 9.48 5.32 3.74
CA TYR A 530 9.85 4.74 2.44
C TYR A 530 9.11 3.43 2.16
N PHE A 531 9.00 2.55 3.15
CA PHE A 531 8.22 1.32 3.01
C PHE A 531 6.72 1.61 2.90
N ALA A 532 6.16 2.56 3.64
CA ALA A 532 4.75 2.94 3.48
C ALA A 532 4.48 3.49 2.06
N LEU A 533 5.35 4.38 1.58
CA LEU A 533 5.26 4.99 0.26
C LEU A 533 5.51 4.00 -0.89
N SER A 534 6.12 2.84 -0.67
CA SER A 534 6.26 1.80 -1.70
C SER A 534 4.94 1.14 -2.10
N TRP A 535 3.88 1.32 -1.30
CA TRP A 535 2.53 0.87 -1.62
C TRP A 535 1.76 1.87 -2.49
N TYR A 536 2.19 3.13 -2.56
CA TYR A 536 1.49 4.18 -3.30
C TYR A 536 1.92 4.23 -4.76
N TYR A 537 0.92 4.28 -5.64
CA TYR A 537 1.14 4.35 -7.07
C TYR A 537 1.85 5.64 -7.46
N MET A 538 2.93 5.52 -8.24
CA MET A 538 3.65 6.67 -8.84
C MET A 538 3.23 6.94 -10.29
N TRP A 539 2.28 6.16 -10.80
CA TRP A 539 1.86 6.19 -12.19
C TRP A 539 0.36 5.91 -12.31
N ASP A 540 -0.19 6.23 -13.48
CA ASP A 540 -1.60 6.01 -13.78
C ASP A 540 -1.77 4.71 -14.57
N VAL A 541 -2.44 3.75 -13.95
CA VAL A 541 -2.82 2.49 -14.59
C VAL A 541 -3.81 2.78 -15.72
N PRO A 542 -3.60 2.21 -16.92
CA PRO A 542 -4.55 2.34 -18.01
C PRO A 542 -5.81 1.51 -17.76
N PHE A 543 -6.95 2.10 -18.10
CA PHE A 543 -8.27 1.46 -18.13
C PHE A 543 -8.80 1.47 -19.56
N ALA A 544 -9.52 0.40 -19.92
CA ALA A 544 -10.22 0.31 -21.19
C ALA A 544 -11.53 1.12 -21.15
N GLN A 545 -11.98 1.62 -22.30
CA GLN A 545 -13.30 2.26 -22.41
C GLN A 545 -14.41 1.30 -21.97
N GLY A 546 -15.39 1.81 -21.22
CA GLY A 546 -16.49 1.01 -20.64
C GLY A 546 -16.16 0.39 -19.28
N GLN A 547 -14.91 0.49 -18.82
CA GLN A 547 -14.59 0.33 -17.40
C GLN A 547 -14.99 1.60 -16.67
N MET A 548 -15.89 1.50 -15.69
CA MET A 548 -16.45 2.65 -14.98
C MET A 548 -15.38 3.62 -14.46
N LEU A 549 -14.30 3.11 -13.85
CA LEU A 549 -13.19 3.95 -13.36
C LEU A 549 -12.42 4.65 -14.48
N GLY A 550 -12.30 3.99 -15.65
CA GLY A 550 -11.72 4.59 -16.85
C GLY A 550 -12.60 5.71 -17.42
N ASP A 551 -13.91 5.47 -17.51
CA ASP A 551 -14.88 6.47 -17.96
C ASP A 551 -15.00 7.66 -16.99
N LEU A 552 -14.77 7.42 -15.69
CA LEU A 552 -14.65 8.47 -14.67
C LEU A 552 -13.32 9.24 -14.75
N GLY A 553 -12.37 8.78 -15.56
CA GLY A 553 -11.06 9.40 -15.75
C GLY A 553 -10.09 9.21 -14.58
N LEU A 554 -10.25 8.15 -13.76
CA LEU A 554 -9.43 7.91 -12.58
C LEU A 554 -7.93 7.88 -12.92
N LYS A 555 -7.15 8.63 -12.15
CA LYS A 555 -5.69 8.60 -12.14
C LYS A 555 -5.22 7.95 -10.85
N THR A 556 -4.59 6.78 -10.96
CA THR A 556 -4.23 5.94 -9.81
C THR A 556 -3.02 6.48 -9.04
N ARG A 557 -2.19 7.35 -9.61
CA ARG A 557 -1.05 7.90 -8.87
C ARG A 557 -1.52 8.59 -7.57
N GLY A 558 -0.83 8.32 -6.45
CA GLY A 558 -1.22 8.79 -5.12
C GLY A 558 -2.23 7.90 -4.38
N TRP A 559 -2.77 6.86 -5.00
CA TRP A 559 -3.56 5.81 -4.33
C TRP A 559 -2.66 4.65 -3.89
N SER A 560 -3.03 3.92 -2.84
CA SER A 560 -2.22 2.80 -2.33
C SER A 560 -2.87 1.45 -2.54
N ASN A 561 -2.08 0.44 -2.92
CA ASN A 561 -2.49 -0.98 -2.85
C ASN A 561 -2.57 -1.44 -1.38
N VAL A 562 -3.37 -2.47 -1.07
CA VAL A 562 -3.62 -2.86 0.34
C VAL A 562 -2.58 -3.76 0.96
N SER A 563 -2.45 -4.95 0.42
CA SER A 563 -1.55 -5.98 0.93
C SER A 563 -1.25 -6.98 -0.17
N VAL A 564 -0.36 -7.93 0.09
CA VAL A 564 -0.11 -9.04 -0.85
C VAL A 564 -1.40 -9.83 -1.11
N GLU A 565 -2.26 -9.99 -0.09
CA GLU A 565 -3.53 -10.71 -0.20
C GLU A 565 -4.65 -9.87 -0.84
N ASN A 566 -4.73 -8.57 -0.58
CA ASN A 566 -5.78 -7.68 -1.05
C ASN A 566 -5.23 -6.72 -2.11
N ASN A 567 -5.34 -7.09 -3.40
CA ASN A 567 -4.75 -6.32 -4.51
C ASN A 567 -5.78 -5.37 -5.15
N HIS A 568 -6.17 -4.34 -4.41
CA HIS A 568 -6.99 -3.23 -4.86
C HIS A 568 -6.45 -1.92 -4.26
N ILE A 569 -6.81 -0.78 -4.83
CA ILE A 569 -6.43 0.52 -4.24
C ILE A 569 -7.53 1.07 -3.34
N ASP A 570 -7.13 1.88 -2.37
CA ASP A 570 -8.04 2.56 -1.45
C ASP A 570 -7.47 3.90 -0.94
N VAL A 571 -8.16 4.51 0.03
CA VAL A 571 -7.81 5.80 0.65
C VAL A 571 -7.28 5.69 2.08
N PHE A 572 -6.61 4.61 2.46
CA PHE A 572 -6.02 4.53 3.81
C PHE A 572 -4.78 5.41 3.88
N VAL A 573 -4.93 6.60 4.47
CA VAL A 573 -3.86 7.60 4.59
C VAL A 573 -3.83 8.23 5.96
N PHE A 574 -4.99 8.55 6.55
CA PHE A 574 -5.09 9.30 7.80
C PHE A 574 -4.10 10.50 7.81
N GLU A 575 -3.16 10.52 8.76
CA GLU A 575 -2.18 11.57 8.94
C GLU A 575 -0.95 11.44 8.03
N LEU A 576 -0.77 10.30 7.34
CA LEU A 576 0.45 9.95 6.60
C LEU A 576 0.94 11.07 5.68
N PRO A 577 0.11 11.72 4.84
CA PRO A 577 0.59 12.77 3.95
C PRO A 577 1.25 13.92 4.72
N HIS A 578 0.70 14.32 5.86
CA HIS A 578 1.24 15.39 6.70
C HIS A 578 2.52 14.96 7.41
N ILE A 579 2.61 13.71 7.86
CA ILE A 579 3.84 13.15 8.43
C ILE A 579 4.95 13.11 7.35
N VAL A 580 4.63 12.70 6.13
CA VAL A 580 5.57 12.68 4.99
C VAL A 580 6.03 14.09 4.65
N LYS A 581 5.11 15.07 4.61
CA LYS A 581 5.47 16.49 4.42
C LYS A 581 6.39 17.00 5.53
N TRP A 582 6.07 16.68 6.79
CA TRP A 582 6.90 17.03 7.93
C TRP A 582 8.30 16.40 7.82
N LEU A 583 8.40 15.11 7.49
CA LEU A 583 9.68 14.43 7.24
C LEU A 583 10.47 15.13 6.12
N GLY A 584 9.79 15.47 5.02
CA GLY A 584 10.37 16.23 3.91
C GLY A 584 11.01 17.53 4.38
N GLN A 585 10.35 18.26 5.28
CA GLN A 585 10.87 19.48 5.88
C GLN A 585 12.01 19.22 6.88
N GLN A 586 11.89 18.19 7.74
CA GLN A 586 12.92 17.85 8.73
C GLN A 586 14.23 17.39 8.08
N LYS A 587 14.15 16.73 6.91
CA LYS A 587 15.27 16.08 6.23
C LYS A 587 15.72 16.78 4.94
N GLY A 588 15.00 17.81 4.49
CA GLY A 588 15.24 18.44 3.18
C GLY A 588 14.90 17.53 2.00
N ASN A 589 14.04 16.53 2.19
CA ASN A 589 13.70 15.53 1.18
C ASN A 589 12.57 16.03 0.27
N GLN A 590 12.93 16.53 -0.92
CA GLN A 590 11.99 17.08 -1.90
C GLN A 590 11.01 16.04 -2.46
N ARG A 591 11.43 14.77 -2.58
CA ARG A 591 10.54 13.70 -3.07
C ARG A 591 9.36 13.50 -2.13
N PHE A 592 9.58 13.61 -0.82
CA PHE A 592 8.51 13.52 0.16
C PHE A 592 7.54 14.69 0.09
N LEU A 593 8.03 15.92 -0.11
CA LEU A 593 7.18 17.09 -0.30
C LEU A 593 6.29 16.95 -1.54
N GLN A 594 6.88 16.49 -2.65
CA GLN A 594 6.14 16.23 -3.89
C GLN A 594 5.16 15.07 -3.74
N MET A 595 5.55 13.98 -3.07
CA MET A 595 4.67 12.83 -2.85
C MET A 595 3.48 13.16 -1.94
N HIS A 596 3.65 14.05 -0.95
CA HIS A 596 2.52 14.62 -0.21
C HIS A 596 1.49 15.24 -1.17
N ASP A 597 1.93 16.10 -2.10
CA ASP A 597 1.03 16.78 -3.03
C ASP A 597 0.37 15.79 -4.00
N VAL A 598 1.07 14.73 -4.41
CA VAL A 598 0.52 13.66 -5.24
C VAL A 598 -0.60 12.93 -4.49
N ILE A 599 -0.37 12.49 -3.26
CA ILE A 599 -1.38 11.76 -2.48
C ILE A 599 -2.56 12.68 -2.15
N PHE A 600 -2.29 13.84 -1.54
CA PHE A 600 -3.31 14.74 -1.03
C PHE A 600 -4.31 15.18 -2.12
N ASN A 601 -3.83 15.45 -3.34
CA ASN A 601 -4.69 15.91 -4.41
C ASN A 601 -5.40 14.76 -5.15
N SER A 602 -4.89 13.53 -5.07
CA SER A 602 -5.46 12.38 -5.78
C SER A 602 -6.71 11.80 -5.13
N LEU A 603 -6.83 11.84 -3.80
CA LEU A 603 -7.91 11.13 -3.10
C LEU A 603 -9.24 11.90 -3.05
N SER A 604 -9.37 13.01 -3.78
CA SER A 604 -10.66 13.70 -4.00
C SER A 604 -11.45 13.15 -5.19
N GLN A 605 -10.79 12.35 -6.06
CA GLN A 605 -11.30 11.99 -7.39
C GLN A 605 -12.63 11.22 -7.39
N LEU A 606 -12.92 10.44 -6.35
CA LEU A 606 -14.08 9.54 -6.32
C LEU A 606 -15.15 9.95 -5.29
N MET A 607 -15.15 11.21 -4.84
CA MET A 607 -16.21 11.73 -3.99
C MET A 607 -17.57 11.66 -4.71
N PRO A 608 -18.56 10.89 -4.20
CA PRO A 608 -19.90 10.87 -4.78
C PRO A 608 -20.64 12.17 -4.46
N THR A 609 -21.07 12.89 -5.51
CA THR A 609 -21.94 14.07 -5.41
C THR A 609 -23.31 13.76 -6.06
N PRO A 610 -24.34 14.60 -5.84
CA PRO A 610 -25.63 14.44 -6.53
C PRO A 610 -25.52 14.38 -8.05
N GLU A 611 -24.54 15.09 -8.64
CA GLU A 611 -24.29 15.15 -10.08
C GLU A 611 -23.35 14.04 -10.57
N ARG A 612 -22.54 13.45 -9.68
CA ARG A 612 -21.51 12.46 -10.01
C ARG A 612 -21.35 11.44 -8.88
N LEU A 613 -22.17 10.40 -8.93
CA LEU A 613 -22.23 9.33 -7.93
C LEU A 613 -21.00 8.38 -7.94
N CYS A 614 -20.16 8.44 -8.97
CA CYS A 614 -18.92 7.66 -9.07
C CYS A 614 -19.09 6.13 -8.89
N GLY A 615 -20.28 5.57 -9.10
CA GLY A 615 -20.57 4.14 -8.89
C GLY A 615 -21.15 3.79 -7.51
N ILE A 616 -21.39 4.78 -6.65
CA ILE A 616 -22.02 4.63 -5.33
C ILE A 616 -23.35 5.37 -5.32
N SER A 617 -24.45 4.71 -5.00
CA SER A 617 -25.80 5.28 -5.18
C SER A 617 -26.14 6.46 -4.26
N VAL A 618 -25.36 6.71 -3.21
CA VAL A 618 -25.65 7.76 -2.22
C VAL A 618 -24.48 8.75 -2.13
N PRO A 619 -24.72 10.07 -2.30
CA PRO A 619 -23.71 11.10 -2.13
C PRO A 619 -23.01 11.02 -0.77
N GLY A 620 -21.71 11.35 -0.72
CA GLY A 620 -20.93 11.37 0.51
C GLY A 620 -20.45 10.00 1.03
N PHE A 621 -20.85 8.88 0.41
CA PHE A 621 -20.35 7.54 0.76
C PHE A 621 -19.10 7.20 -0.05
N TYR A 622 -17.92 7.54 0.47
CA TYR A 622 -16.67 7.36 -0.27
C TYR A 622 -16.31 5.86 -0.47
N PRO A 623 -15.90 5.44 -1.69
CA PRO A 623 -15.63 4.02 -1.98
C PRO A 623 -14.40 3.47 -1.23
N GLU A 624 -14.40 2.15 -1.02
CA GLU A 624 -13.30 1.41 -0.36
C GLU A 624 -12.49 0.62 -1.40
N VAL A 625 -13.09 -0.44 -1.95
CA VAL A 625 -12.43 -1.41 -2.83
C VAL A 625 -12.45 -0.91 -4.28
N VAL A 626 -11.41 -0.20 -4.69
CA VAL A 626 -11.25 0.31 -6.06
C VAL A 626 -10.38 -0.67 -6.86
N GLN A 627 -10.98 -1.46 -7.76
CA GLN A 627 -10.28 -2.52 -8.50
C GLN A 627 -9.54 -1.92 -9.71
N HIS A 628 -8.25 -1.63 -9.55
CA HIS A 628 -7.40 -1.04 -10.60
C HIS A 628 -6.67 -2.08 -11.46
N THR A 629 -6.54 -3.32 -11.00
CA THR A 629 -5.92 -4.44 -11.73
C THR A 629 -6.91 -5.60 -11.92
N THR A 630 -6.50 -6.65 -12.63
CA THR A 630 -7.29 -7.86 -12.93
C THR A 630 -7.46 -8.81 -11.74
N TRP A 631 -7.44 -8.26 -10.52
CA TRP A 631 -7.84 -8.92 -9.28
C TRP A 631 -9.30 -8.56 -9.00
N ASP A 632 -10.13 -9.59 -8.86
CA ASP A 632 -11.58 -9.51 -8.75
C ASP A 632 -12.02 -9.77 -7.32
N TYR A 633 -12.54 -8.74 -6.65
CA TYR A 633 -13.11 -8.82 -5.31
C TYR A 633 -14.56 -9.36 -5.31
N GLY A 634 -14.98 -10.01 -6.40
CA GLY A 634 -16.22 -10.76 -6.52
C GLY A 634 -17.26 -10.15 -7.47
N MET A 635 -16.95 -9.02 -8.12
CA MET A 635 -17.84 -8.29 -9.02
C MET A 635 -17.05 -7.51 -10.07
N ASN A 636 -17.23 -7.88 -11.35
CA ASN A 636 -16.72 -7.24 -12.58
C ASN A 636 -15.19 -7.05 -12.71
N GLY A 637 -14.40 -7.14 -11.64
CA GLY A 637 -12.96 -6.97 -11.63
C GLY A 637 -12.48 -5.56 -12.00
N LYS A 638 -11.31 -5.48 -12.65
CA LYS A 638 -10.64 -4.24 -13.07
C LYS A 638 -11.63 -3.22 -13.62
N GLY A 639 -11.58 -2.00 -13.09
CA GLY A 639 -12.39 -0.88 -13.55
C GLY A 639 -13.70 -0.65 -12.79
N PHE A 640 -14.00 -1.46 -11.78
CA PHE A 640 -15.26 -1.43 -11.03
C PHE A 640 -15.03 -1.56 -9.53
N TYR A 641 -16.09 -1.40 -8.75
CA TYR A 641 -16.10 -1.73 -7.32
C TYR A 641 -16.65 -3.12 -7.08
N ASN A 642 -16.37 -3.64 -5.89
CA ASN A 642 -17.20 -4.69 -5.31
C ASN A 642 -18.62 -4.17 -5.01
N ASN A 643 -19.59 -5.07 -4.86
CA ASN A 643 -20.93 -4.69 -4.42
C ASN A 643 -20.97 -4.31 -2.93
N LEU A 644 -20.11 -4.91 -2.09
CA LEU A 644 -19.97 -4.60 -0.68
C LEU A 644 -18.75 -3.73 -0.43
N PHE A 645 -18.92 -2.72 0.42
CA PHE A 645 -17.85 -1.82 0.83
C PHE A 645 -18.04 -1.34 2.28
N ALA A 646 -16.97 -0.79 2.85
CA ALA A 646 -16.91 -0.27 4.21
C ALA A 646 -16.56 1.24 4.20
N PRO A 647 -17.57 2.12 4.12
CA PRO A 647 -17.32 3.56 4.08
C PRO A 647 -16.84 4.12 5.43
N GLY A 648 -17.11 3.48 6.57
CA GLY A 648 -16.85 4.09 7.88
C GLY A 648 -15.41 4.56 8.05
N TRP A 649 -14.45 3.71 7.67
CA TRP A 649 -13.05 4.05 7.75
C TRP A 649 -12.56 4.95 6.62
N THR A 650 -13.13 4.85 5.41
CA THR A 650 -12.71 5.70 4.27
C THR A 650 -13.03 7.16 4.55
N ILE A 651 -14.22 7.42 5.13
CA ILE A 651 -14.64 8.73 5.61
C ILE A 651 -13.67 9.23 6.68
N ALA A 652 -13.40 8.41 7.71
CA ALA A 652 -12.51 8.79 8.80
C ALA A 652 -11.08 9.12 8.32
N SER A 653 -10.53 8.30 7.40
CA SER A 653 -9.20 8.48 6.83
C SER A 653 -9.08 9.80 6.07
N LEU A 654 -10.03 10.08 5.18
CA LEU A 654 -10.07 11.35 4.43
C LEU A 654 -10.31 12.54 5.36
N TRP A 655 -11.15 12.38 6.39
CA TRP A 655 -11.42 13.43 7.37
C TRP A 655 -10.16 13.85 8.11
N GLU A 656 -9.36 12.88 8.56
CA GLU A 656 -8.06 13.11 9.20
C GLU A 656 -7.06 13.75 8.24
N MET A 657 -6.98 13.27 7.00
CA MET A 657 -6.15 13.90 5.96
C MET A 657 -6.54 15.37 5.73
N TYR A 658 -7.83 15.72 5.77
CA TYR A 658 -8.30 17.10 5.65
C TYR A 658 -8.33 17.87 6.98
N SER A 659 -7.73 17.33 8.04
CA SER A 659 -7.58 17.96 9.37
C SER A 659 -6.11 18.11 9.76
N PRO A 660 -5.28 18.80 8.96
CA PRO A 660 -3.81 18.72 9.01
C PRO A 660 -3.16 19.09 10.36
N THR A 661 -3.83 19.88 11.20
CA THR A 661 -3.25 20.34 12.47
C THR A 661 -3.72 19.54 13.68
N ARG A 662 -4.74 18.68 13.53
CA ARG A 662 -5.43 18.01 14.65
C ARG A 662 -4.45 17.28 15.57
N THR A 663 -3.57 16.48 14.98
CA THR A 663 -2.56 15.69 15.69
C THR A 663 -1.50 16.56 16.36
N ASP A 664 -0.95 17.52 15.63
CA ASP A 664 0.10 18.40 16.14
C ASP A 664 -0.42 19.24 17.29
N ASP A 665 -1.63 19.77 17.15
CA ASP A 665 -2.31 20.51 18.20
C ASP A 665 -2.62 19.61 19.39
N PHE A 666 -2.96 18.33 19.15
CA PHE A 666 -3.09 17.34 20.22
C PHE A 666 -1.77 17.14 20.99
N LEU A 667 -0.66 16.95 20.27
CA LEU A 667 0.64 16.57 20.84
C LEU A 667 1.46 17.75 21.37
N LYS A 668 1.06 19.00 21.11
CA LYS A 668 1.61 20.19 21.78
C LYS A 668 1.27 20.18 23.27
N LYS A 669 2.18 20.78 24.06
CA LYS A 669 2.07 20.88 25.53
C LYS A 669 0.95 21.82 25.96
#